data_AF-A0A6A3CA25-F1
#
_entry.id   AF-A0A6A3CA25-F1
#
_cell.length_a   1.000
_cell.length_b   1.000
_cell.length_c   1.000
_cell.angle_alpha   90.00
_cell.angle_beta   90.00
_cell.angle_gamma   90.00
#
_symmetry.space_group_name_H-M   'P 1'
#
loop_
_entity.id
_entity.type
_entity.pdbx_description
1 polymer ?
#
loop_
_entity_poly.entity_id
_entity_poly.type
_entity_poly.pdbx_seq_one_letter_code
_entity_poly.pdbx_strand_id
1 'polypeptide(L)'
;MSVWNYVVTAHKPTNVTHSCVGNFTSHQELNLIVAKCTRIEISLLTQQGLQPMLDVPIYGRIATLELFRPHGEMQDFLFIATERYKFCVLQWDAETSELITRAMGDVSDRIGRPTDNGQIGIIDPDCRLIGLHLYDGLFKVIPFDNKGQLKEAFNIRLEELQVLDIKFLYGCLKPTIVVLYQDNKDARHVKTYEVALKEKDFVEGPWSQNNLDNGADLLIPVPPPLCGVLIIGEETIVYCSANTFKAIPIKPSITKAYGRVDADGSRYLLGDHAGLLHLLVITHEKEKVTGLKIELLGETSIASTISYLDNAFVFIGSSYGDSQLIKLNLQPDAKGSFVEVLDTYVNLGPIVDFCVVDLERQGQGQVVTCSGAYKDGSLRIVRNGIGINEQASVELQGMKGMWSLRSSTDDPFDTFLVVSFISETRILAMNLEDELEETEIDGFNSQVQTLFCHDAVYNQLVQVTSSSVRLVSSISRELRDEWNAPSGYSINVATANATQILLATGGGHLVYLEINDGKLTEVKHVQLEYEISCLDINPIGENPNSSQLAAVGMWTDISVRIFSLPHLNLITKEQLGGEIIPRSVLLCTFEGVRISYLLCALGDGHLLNFQLNLSNGELTDRKKIGQLSFIVSNKKLLYSNVNLKEVGHMCPFNSAAFPDSLAIAKEGELTIGTIDDIQKLHIRTIPLGEHARRICHQEQSRTFAICSLKNQSSADESEMHLIRLIDDQTFDFISTYPLDTFEYGCSILSCSFSDDTNVYYCVGTAYVLPEENEPTKGRILVFVVEDGKLQLIAEKETKGAVYTLNAFNGKLLAAINQKIQLYKWMLREDGTREFQSECGHHGHILALYVQTRGDFIVVGDLMKSISLLIYKHEEGAIEERARDYNANWMSAVEILDDDIYLGAENNFNLFTVRKNSEGTTDEERGRLEVVGEYHLGEFVNRFRHGSLVMRSPDSDVGQIPTVIFGTVNGVIGVVASLPHEQYIFLEKLQSSLRKVIKGVGGLSHEQWRSFNNEKRTAEAKIFLDGDLIESFLDLSRGKMEEISKAVNVSVEELSKRVEELTRLH
;
A
#
# COMPACT_ATOMS: atom_id res chain seq x y z
N MET A 1 9.80 8.01 30.65
CA MET A 1 8.82 6.99 30.23
C MET A 1 7.67 7.74 29.59
N SER A 2 7.33 7.40 28.35
CA SER A 2 6.32 8.14 27.61
C SER A 2 5.06 7.30 27.51
N VAL A 3 3.98 7.80 28.10
CA VAL A 3 2.64 7.27 27.84
C VAL A 3 2.08 7.77 26.51
N TRP A 4 2.67 8.81 25.91
CA TRP A 4 2.14 9.60 24.82
C TRP A 4 2.45 8.96 23.47
N ASN A 5 1.40 8.62 22.71
CA ASN A 5 1.53 7.85 21.48
C ASN A 5 1.14 8.67 20.26
N TYR A 6 1.86 8.47 19.18
CA TYR A 6 1.57 8.99 17.85
C TYR A 6 1.35 7.82 16.91
N VAL A 7 0.21 7.79 16.22
CA VAL A 7 -0.19 6.69 15.33
C VAL A 7 -0.32 7.22 13.93
N VAL A 8 0.42 6.63 13.00
CA VAL A 8 0.45 7.06 11.60
C VAL A 8 0.40 5.86 10.66
N THR A 9 -0.25 6.03 9.52
CA THR A 9 -0.34 5.04 8.45
C THR A 9 0.90 5.12 7.57
N ALA A 10 1.76 4.09 7.62
CA ALA A 10 2.92 3.99 6.74
C ALA A 10 2.55 3.50 5.33
N HIS A 11 1.62 2.55 5.26
CA HIS A 11 1.02 2.06 4.01
C HIS A 11 -0.50 2.04 4.13
N LYS A 12 -1.18 2.68 3.17
CA LYS A 12 -2.65 2.81 3.13
C LYS A 12 -3.35 1.45 2.97
N PRO A 13 -4.66 1.36 3.30
CA PRO A 13 -5.45 0.16 3.03
C PRO A 13 -5.43 -0.17 1.53
N THR A 14 -5.33 -1.46 1.21
CA THR A 14 -5.26 -1.95 -0.19
C THR A 14 -6.41 -2.89 -0.55
N ASN A 15 -7.03 -3.51 0.45
CA ASN A 15 -8.22 -4.33 0.28
C ASN A 15 -9.38 -3.51 -0.33
N VAL A 16 -9.95 -4.01 -1.43
CA VAL A 16 -11.16 -3.45 -2.05
C VAL A 16 -12.40 -4.13 -1.46
N THR A 17 -13.21 -3.36 -0.73
CA THR A 17 -14.43 -3.88 -0.10
C THR A 17 -15.67 -3.66 -0.95
N HIS A 18 -15.75 -2.54 -1.68
CA HIS A 18 -16.87 -2.23 -2.56
C HIS A 18 -16.35 -1.54 -3.82
N SER A 19 -17.07 -1.69 -4.93
CA SER A 19 -16.89 -0.85 -6.10
C SER A 19 -18.20 -0.61 -6.83
N CYS A 20 -18.33 0.55 -7.45
CA CYS A 20 -19.47 0.87 -8.29
C CYS A 20 -19.03 1.66 -9.53
N VAL A 21 -19.86 1.60 -10.57
CA VAL A 21 -19.59 2.20 -11.87
C VAL A 21 -20.78 3.06 -12.28
N GLY A 22 -20.51 4.27 -12.73
CA GLY A 22 -21.55 5.21 -13.17
C GLY A 22 -20.98 6.53 -13.67
N ASN A 23 -21.88 7.47 -13.97
CA ASN A 23 -21.55 8.80 -14.47
C ASN A 23 -21.53 9.82 -13.32
N PHE A 24 -20.47 9.77 -12.51
CA PHE A 24 -20.35 10.57 -11.30
C PHE A 24 -19.72 11.94 -11.54
N THR A 25 -18.65 12.03 -12.33
CA THR A 25 -17.94 13.29 -12.61
C THR A 25 -18.62 14.12 -13.69
N SER A 26 -19.19 13.44 -14.69
CA SER A 26 -19.92 14.04 -15.80
C SER A 26 -20.91 13.04 -16.38
N HIS A 27 -22.01 13.54 -16.95
CA HIS A 27 -23.04 12.75 -17.62
C HIS A 27 -22.57 11.86 -18.79
N GLN A 28 -21.36 12.10 -19.32
CA GLN A 28 -20.79 11.36 -20.46
C GLN A 28 -19.58 10.50 -20.08
N GLU A 29 -19.02 10.75 -18.89
CA GLU A 29 -17.82 10.08 -18.43
C GLU A 29 -18.21 8.88 -17.57
N LEU A 30 -17.55 7.75 -17.78
CA LEU A 30 -17.76 6.57 -16.97
C LEU A 30 -16.67 6.51 -15.90
N ASN A 31 -17.10 6.53 -14.64
CA ASN A 31 -16.22 6.48 -13.50
C ASN A 31 -16.30 5.12 -12.82
N LEU A 32 -15.14 4.65 -12.35
CA LEU A 32 -15.03 3.58 -11.37
C LEU A 32 -14.78 4.22 -10.01
N ILE A 33 -15.62 3.90 -9.03
CA ILE A 33 -15.44 4.31 -7.64
C ILE A 33 -15.16 3.06 -6.81
N VAL A 34 -14.06 3.08 -6.07
CA VAL A 34 -13.60 1.95 -5.25
C VAL A 34 -13.55 2.39 -3.79
N ALA A 35 -14.11 1.58 -2.90
CA ALA A 35 -13.96 1.75 -1.46
C ALA A 35 -12.88 0.81 -0.92
N LYS A 36 -11.88 1.40 -0.26
CA LYS A 36 -10.83 0.68 0.48
C LYS A 36 -11.03 0.87 1.98
N CYS A 37 -12.12 0.29 2.49
CA CYS A 37 -12.59 0.39 3.88
C CYS A 37 -12.84 1.82 4.39
N THR A 38 -11.80 2.61 4.64
CA THR A 38 -11.87 3.99 5.17
C THR A 38 -11.53 5.05 4.12
N ARG A 39 -11.39 4.65 2.85
CA ARG A 39 -11.04 5.55 1.74
C ARG A 39 -11.91 5.29 0.53
N ILE A 40 -12.10 6.33 -0.28
CA ILE A 40 -12.68 6.22 -1.62
C ILE A 40 -11.68 6.69 -2.66
N GLU A 41 -11.58 5.92 -3.74
CA GLU A 41 -10.80 6.22 -4.92
C GLU A 41 -11.74 6.36 -6.11
N ILE A 42 -11.62 7.46 -6.85
CA ILE A 42 -12.41 7.74 -8.05
C ILE A 42 -11.47 7.73 -9.24
N SER A 43 -11.78 6.94 -10.25
CA SER A 43 -11.02 6.83 -11.49
C SER A 43 -11.92 7.04 -12.70
N LEU A 44 -11.39 7.64 -13.75
CA LEU A 44 -12.01 7.80 -15.06
C LEU A 44 -11.58 6.66 -15.98
N LEU A 45 -12.53 6.04 -16.67
CA LEU A 45 -12.20 5.11 -17.74
C LEU A 45 -11.74 5.89 -18.99
N THR A 46 -10.53 5.60 -19.46
CA THR A 46 -9.96 6.14 -20.70
C THR A 46 -9.63 4.99 -21.66
N GLN A 47 -9.27 5.31 -22.91
CA GLN A 47 -8.80 4.30 -23.88
C GLN A 47 -7.50 3.61 -23.44
N GLN A 48 -6.72 4.24 -22.55
CA GLN A 48 -5.45 3.73 -22.03
C GLN A 48 -5.60 2.95 -20.71
N GLY A 49 -6.82 2.85 -20.16
CA GLY A 49 -7.09 2.21 -18.88
C GLY A 49 -7.74 3.16 -17.88
N LEU A 50 -7.57 2.86 -16.59
CA LEU A 50 -8.14 3.65 -15.49
C LEU A 50 -7.22 4.81 -15.13
N GLN A 51 -7.71 6.04 -15.29
CA GLN A 51 -7.01 7.24 -14.88
C GLN A 51 -7.46 7.66 -13.48
N PRO A 52 -6.59 7.67 -12.45
CA PRO A 52 -6.97 8.09 -11.10
C PRO A 52 -7.29 9.59 -11.06
N MET A 53 -8.40 9.95 -10.40
CA MET A 53 -8.85 11.34 -10.27
C MET A 53 -8.78 11.86 -8.83
N LEU A 54 -9.27 11.08 -7.86
CA LEU A 54 -9.33 11.47 -6.46
C LEU A 54 -9.08 10.26 -5.55
N ASP A 55 -8.26 10.45 -4.51
CA ASP A 55 -8.11 9.53 -3.38
C ASP A 55 -8.32 10.33 -2.08
N VAL A 56 -9.38 10.04 -1.33
CA VAL A 56 -9.74 10.81 -0.12
C VAL A 56 -10.14 9.89 1.05
N PRO A 57 -9.72 10.20 2.29
CA PRO A 57 -10.16 9.47 3.47
C PRO A 57 -11.60 9.82 3.85
N ILE A 58 -12.32 8.82 4.34
CA ILE A 58 -13.63 8.90 4.99
C ILE A 58 -13.43 8.62 6.47
N TYR A 59 -13.94 9.50 7.34
CA TYR A 59 -13.90 9.30 8.79
C TYR A 59 -14.96 8.28 9.26
N GLY A 60 -14.81 7.05 8.78
CA GLY A 60 -15.70 5.91 9.02
C GLY A 60 -15.34 4.72 8.13
N ARG A 61 -15.60 3.49 8.59
CA ARG A 61 -15.55 2.29 7.76
C ARG A 61 -16.79 2.24 6.88
N ILE A 62 -16.62 2.14 5.57
CA ILE A 62 -17.69 2.15 4.57
C ILE A 62 -18.40 0.80 4.61
N ALA A 63 -19.67 0.81 5.00
CA ALA A 63 -20.56 -0.35 5.03
C ALA A 63 -21.46 -0.44 3.79
N THR A 64 -21.70 0.68 3.11
CA THR A 64 -22.47 0.71 1.85
C THR A 64 -21.91 1.81 0.96
N LEU A 65 -21.76 1.48 -0.33
CA LEU A 65 -21.32 2.37 -1.39
C LEU A 65 -22.24 2.17 -2.61
N GLU A 66 -23.13 3.11 -2.89
CA GLU A 66 -24.10 2.97 -3.98
C GLU A 66 -24.23 4.27 -4.79
N LEU A 67 -24.28 4.14 -6.11
CA LEU A 67 -24.56 5.24 -7.03
C LEU A 67 -26.05 5.27 -7.38
N PHE A 68 -26.62 6.46 -7.45
CA PHE A 68 -28.01 6.65 -7.86
C PHE A 68 -28.21 7.98 -8.57
N ARG A 69 -29.19 8.04 -9.49
CA ARG A 69 -29.53 9.26 -10.24
C ARG A 69 -30.95 9.73 -9.90
N PRO A 70 -31.11 10.77 -9.08
CA PRO A 70 -32.42 11.36 -8.83
C PRO A 70 -33.08 11.86 -10.10
N HIS A 71 -34.42 11.85 -10.12
CA HIS A 71 -35.18 12.39 -11.25
C HIS A 71 -34.87 13.87 -11.48
N GLY A 72 -34.46 14.20 -12.71
CA GLY A 72 -34.13 15.57 -13.12
C GLY A 72 -32.66 15.94 -13.01
N GLU A 73 -31.83 15.07 -12.42
CA GLU A 73 -30.37 15.23 -12.38
C GLU A 73 -29.70 14.53 -13.57
N MET A 74 -28.58 15.09 -14.04
CA MET A 74 -27.83 14.57 -15.19
C MET A 74 -26.61 13.73 -14.77
N GLN A 75 -26.19 13.84 -13.52
CA GLN A 75 -25.05 13.15 -12.93
C GLN A 75 -25.53 12.24 -11.79
N ASP A 76 -24.76 11.19 -11.53
CA ASP A 76 -25.02 10.30 -10.40
C ASP A 76 -24.56 10.93 -9.08
N PHE A 77 -25.29 10.63 -8.01
CA PHE A 77 -24.90 10.94 -6.64
C PHE A 77 -24.39 9.67 -5.97
N LEU A 78 -23.44 9.85 -5.04
CA LEU A 78 -22.83 8.77 -4.30
C LEU A 78 -23.39 8.73 -2.88
N PHE A 79 -24.09 7.66 -2.53
CA PHE A 79 -24.53 7.38 -1.18
C PHE A 79 -23.48 6.53 -0.45
N ILE A 80 -23.08 6.99 0.73
CA ILE A 80 -22.18 6.25 1.63
C ILE A 80 -22.88 6.09 2.98
N ALA A 81 -22.90 4.85 3.49
CA ALA A 81 -23.20 4.57 4.88
C ALA A 81 -21.97 3.96 5.55
N THR A 82 -21.73 4.33 6.81
CA THR A 82 -20.61 3.85 7.61
C THR A 82 -21.08 2.81 8.62
N GLU A 83 -20.18 1.91 9.04
CA GLU A 83 -20.47 0.90 10.07
C GLU A 83 -20.93 1.52 11.42
N ARG A 84 -20.56 2.79 11.68
CA ARG A 84 -21.04 3.59 12.84
C ARG A 84 -22.36 4.34 12.55
N TYR A 85 -23.15 3.86 11.60
CA TYR A 85 -24.51 4.33 11.29
C TYR A 85 -24.61 5.81 10.86
N LYS A 86 -23.50 6.44 10.45
CA LYS A 86 -23.54 7.74 9.79
C LYS A 86 -23.66 7.54 8.29
N PHE A 87 -24.43 8.39 7.62
CA PHE A 87 -24.51 8.38 6.16
C PHE A 87 -24.25 9.78 5.59
N CYS A 88 -23.83 9.82 4.33
CA CYS A 88 -23.77 11.03 3.53
C CYS A 88 -24.12 10.76 2.06
N VAL A 89 -24.55 11.81 1.37
CA VAL A 89 -24.74 11.84 -0.08
C VAL A 89 -23.76 12.86 -0.64
N LEU A 90 -22.90 12.41 -1.55
CA LEU A 90 -21.86 13.21 -2.17
C LEU A 90 -22.19 13.47 -3.64
N GLN A 91 -21.77 14.62 -4.12
CA GLN A 91 -21.78 14.99 -5.53
C GLN A 91 -20.42 15.55 -5.94
N TRP A 92 -20.01 15.26 -7.17
CA TRP A 92 -18.85 15.90 -7.80
C TRP A 92 -19.18 17.31 -8.30
N ASP A 93 -18.34 18.29 -7.96
CA ASP A 93 -18.37 19.61 -8.58
C ASP A 93 -17.26 19.74 -9.62
N ALA A 94 -17.64 19.84 -10.89
CA ALA A 94 -16.70 19.94 -12.00
C ALA A 94 -15.93 21.28 -12.04
N GLU A 95 -16.47 22.36 -11.48
CA GLU A 95 -15.80 23.67 -11.50
C GLU A 95 -14.65 23.73 -10.50
N THR A 96 -14.85 23.18 -9.31
CA THR A 96 -13.84 23.17 -8.23
C THR A 96 -13.03 21.87 -8.19
N SER A 97 -13.49 20.82 -8.85
CA SER A 97 -12.96 19.45 -8.73
C SER A 97 -12.96 18.93 -7.29
N GLU A 98 -14.00 19.29 -6.52
CA GLU A 98 -14.18 18.89 -5.12
C GLU A 98 -15.46 18.06 -4.91
N LEU A 99 -15.47 17.27 -3.83
CA LEU A 99 -16.66 16.56 -3.39
C LEU A 99 -17.54 17.44 -2.50
N ILE A 100 -18.79 17.65 -2.92
CA ILE A 100 -19.78 18.41 -2.17
C ILE A 100 -20.69 17.45 -1.40
N THR A 101 -20.87 17.72 -0.10
CA THR A 101 -21.86 17.01 0.71
C THR A 101 -23.25 17.60 0.49
N ARG A 102 -24.14 16.82 -0.11
CA ARG A 102 -25.55 17.20 -0.37
C ARG A 102 -26.45 16.92 0.82
N ALA A 103 -26.26 15.77 1.45
CA ALA A 103 -27.01 15.36 2.63
C ALA A 103 -26.11 14.55 3.56
N MET A 104 -26.42 14.57 4.85
CA MET A 104 -25.75 13.75 5.86
C MET A 104 -26.70 13.51 7.03
N GLY A 105 -26.47 12.43 7.76
CA GLY A 105 -27.28 12.12 8.94
C GLY A 105 -26.75 10.95 9.75
N ASP A 106 -27.45 10.68 10.85
CA ASP A 106 -27.21 9.55 11.74
C ASP A 106 -28.47 8.70 11.76
N VAL A 107 -28.31 7.43 11.45
CA VAL A 107 -29.38 6.43 11.40
C VAL A 107 -29.27 5.40 12.52
N SER A 108 -28.42 5.64 13.53
CA SER A 108 -28.35 4.78 14.71
C SER A 108 -29.66 4.78 15.49
N ASP A 109 -30.05 3.60 15.98
CA ASP A 109 -31.13 3.45 16.94
C ASP A 109 -30.52 3.22 18.33
N ARG A 110 -31.14 3.80 19.36
CA ARG A 110 -30.64 3.64 20.74
C ARG A 110 -30.74 2.20 21.26
N ILE A 111 -31.64 1.41 20.67
CA ILE A 111 -31.95 0.04 21.06
C ILE A 111 -32.10 -0.76 19.76
N GLY A 112 -31.33 -1.82 19.61
CA GLY A 112 -31.37 -2.73 18.47
C GLY A 112 -30.20 -3.69 18.55
N ARG A 113 -30.41 -4.95 18.16
CA ARG A 113 -29.33 -5.92 17.98
C ARG A 113 -28.76 -5.71 16.57
N PRO A 114 -27.49 -5.34 16.39
CA PRO A 114 -26.88 -5.23 15.06
C PRO A 114 -27.01 -6.55 14.29
N THR A 115 -27.10 -6.46 12.97
CA THR A 115 -27.21 -7.65 12.10
C THR A 115 -25.94 -8.48 12.13
N ASP A 116 -26.09 -9.81 12.23
CA ASP A 116 -24.95 -10.73 12.24
C ASP A 116 -24.26 -10.80 10.84
N ASN A 117 -25.03 -10.61 9.74
CA ASN A 117 -24.55 -10.68 8.35
C ASN A 117 -24.06 -9.34 7.77
N GLY A 118 -23.81 -8.35 8.63
CA GLY A 118 -23.38 -7.01 8.21
C GLY A 118 -24.53 -6.08 7.81
N GLN A 119 -24.21 -4.80 7.64
CA GLN A 119 -25.19 -3.77 7.30
C GLN A 119 -25.44 -3.75 5.80
N ILE A 120 -26.72 -3.76 5.40
CA ILE A 120 -27.11 -3.69 3.99
C ILE A 120 -27.77 -2.35 3.74
N GLY A 121 -27.25 -1.60 2.76
CA GLY A 121 -27.91 -0.42 2.23
C GLY A 121 -28.27 -0.59 0.76
N ILE A 122 -29.50 -0.27 0.41
CA ILE A 122 -30.06 -0.44 -0.93
C ILE A 122 -30.88 0.78 -1.33
N ILE A 123 -30.86 1.11 -2.61
CA ILE A 123 -31.59 2.26 -3.16
C ILE A 123 -32.66 1.73 -4.12
N ASP A 124 -33.87 2.25 -4.00
CA ASP A 124 -34.95 1.94 -4.93
C ASP A 124 -34.57 2.41 -6.35
N PRO A 125 -34.73 1.58 -7.40
CA PRO A 125 -34.34 1.94 -8.77
C PRO A 125 -34.96 3.22 -9.32
N ASP A 126 -36.17 3.56 -8.88
CA ASP A 126 -36.87 4.79 -9.26
C ASP A 126 -36.53 5.95 -8.30
N CYS A 127 -35.49 5.80 -7.46
CA CYS A 127 -35.03 6.77 -6.48
C CYS A 127 -36.16 7.30 -5.58
N ARG A 128 -37.08 6.43 -5.14
CA ARG A 128 -38.21 6.80 -4.25
C ARG A 128 -37.83 6.78 -2.78
N LEU A 129 -36.93 5.88 -2.38
CA LEU A 129 -36.39 5.80 -1.02
C LEU A 129 -35.05 5.04 -0.98
N ILE A 130 -34.33 5.20 0.13
CA ILE A 130 -33.19 4.37 0.52
C ILE A 130 -33.65 3.44 1.64
N GLY A 131 -33.34 2.15 1.53
CA GLY A 131 -33.58 1.13 2.53
C GLY A 131 -32.27 0.71 3.20
N LEU A 132 -32.27 0.61 4.53
CA LEU A 132 -31.13 0.20 5.33
C LEU A 132 -31.55 -0.91 6.29
N HIS A 133 -30.86 -2.05 6.24
CA HIS A 133 -30.97 -3.10 7.24
C HIS A 133 -29.76 -3.04 8.15
N LEU A 134 -29.96 -2.48 9.34
CA LEU A 134 -28.91 -2.17 10.32
C LEU A 134 -29.01 -3.02 11.60
N TYR A 135 -30.24 -3.44 11.93
CA TYR A 135 -30.55 -4.21 13.14
C TYR A 135 -31.53 -5.34 12.80
N ASP A 136 -31.42 -6.47 13.50
CA ASP A 136 -32.32 -7.61 13.34
C ASP A 136 -33.78 -7.21 13.58
N GLY A 137 -34.66 -7.64 12.68
CA GLY A 137 -36.10 -7.36 12.75
C GLY A 137 -36.50 -5.91 12.46
N LEU A 138 -35.57 -5.05 12.01
CA LEU A 138 -35.84 -3.66 11.65
C LEU A 138 -35.31 -3.34 10.24
N PHE A 139 -36.17 -2.74 9.43
CA PHE A 139 -35.81 -2.16 8.14
C PHE A 139 -36.03 -0.66 8.18
N LYS A 140 -34.96 0.11 8.03
CA LYS A 140 -34.98 1.57 8.12
C LYS A 140 -35.12 2.17 6.73
N VAL A 141 -36.00 3.16 6.60
CA VAL A 141 -36.36 3.78 5.33
C VAL A 141 -36.06 5.28 5.39
N ILE A 142 -35.33 5.78 4.40
CA ILE A 142 -35.09 7.20 4.16
C ILE A 142 -35.79 7.61 2.85
N PRO A 143 -36.96 8.24 2.90
CA PRO A 143 -37.69 8.62 1.69
C PRO A 143 -37.04 9.79 0.96
N PHE A 144 -37.17 9.83 -0.37
CA PHE A 144 -36.91 11.05 -1.13
C PHE A 144 -38.15 11.96 -1.15
N ASP A 145 -37.94 13.26 -1.31
CA ASP A 145 -38.98 14.23 -1.61
C ASP A 145 -39.18 14.40 -3.13
N ASN A 146 -40.15 15.22 -3.51
CA ASN A 146 -40.47 15.46 -4.93
C ASN A 146 -39.36 16.20 -5.70
N LYS A 147 -38.31 16.64 -5.00
CA LYS A 147 -37.12 17.31 -5.54
C LYS A 147 -35.85 16.45 -5.41
N GLY A 148 -35.98 15.18 -5.01
CA GLY A 148 -34.84 14.27 -4.81
C GLY A 148 -34.04 14.50 -3.53
N GLN A 149 -34.54 15.27 -2.56
CA GLN A 149 -33.90 15.46 -1.26
C GLN A 149 -34.35 14.42 -0.24
N LEU A 150 -33.46 14.03 0.67
CA LEU A 150 -33.76 13.05 1.72
C LEU A 150 -34.66 13.64 2.82
N LYS A 151 -35.67 12.86 3.23
CA LYS A 151 -36.55 13.16 4.37
C LYS A 151 -36.10 12.44 5.63
N GLU A 152 -36.80 12.72 6.73
CA GLU A 152 -36.61 12.03 8.01
C GLU A 152 -36.82 10.52 7.86
N ALA A 153 -35.88 9.75 8.41
CA ALA A 153 -35.90 8.30 8.38
C ALA A 153 -36.94 7.73 9.36
N PHE A 154 -37.45 6.53 9.08
CA PHE A 154 -38.29 5.78 10.01
C PHE A 154 -38.02 4.28 9.91
N ASN A 155 -38.36 3.54 10.96
CA ASN A 155 -38.20 2.09 11.01
C ASN A 155 -39.52 1.39 10.68
N ILE A 156 -39.43 0.30 9.93
CA ILE A 156 -40.48 -0.68 9.69
C ILE A 156 -40.04 -1.98 10.36
N ARG A 157 -40.99 -2.70 10.97
CA ARG A 157 -40.71 -4.01 11.57
C ARG A 157 -40.60 -5.06 10.48
N LEU A 158 -39.52 -5.82 10.48
CA LEU A 158 -39.34 -7.00 9.64
C LEU A 158 -39.58 -8.25 10.49
N GLU A 159 -40.44 -9.15 10.04
CA GLU A 159 -40.78 -10.36 10.81
C GLU A 159 -39.64 -11.40 10.76
N GLU A 160 -38.93 -11.45 9.64
CA GLU A 160 -37.78 -12.30 9.41
C GLU A 160 -36.54 -11.77 10.15
N LEU A 161 -35.97 -12.59 11.04
CA LEU A 161 -34.86 -12.17 11.91
C LEU A 161 -33.48 -12.47 11.30
N GLN A 162 -33.30 -13.63 10.68
CA GLN A 162 -32.04 -14.03 10.05
C GLN A 162 -32.06 -13.74 8.56
N VAL A 163 -31.89 -12.47 8.22
CA VAL A 163 -31.81 -12.02 6.82
C VAL A 163 -30.41 -12.23 6.28
N LEU A 164 -30.31 -12.80 5.08
CA LEU A 164 -29.05 -13.02 4.36
C LEU A 164 -28.79 -11.89 3.36
N ASP A 165 -29.79 -11.53 2.55
CA ASP A 165 -29.69 -10.43 1.57
C ASP A 165 -31.05 -9.75 1.34
N ILE A 166 -31.03 -8.46 0.98
CA ILE A 166 -32.21 -7.67 0.61
C ILE A 166 -31.89 -6.83 -0.61
N LYS A 167 -32.78 -6.82 -1.61
CA LYS A 167 -32.68 -5.95 -2.80
C LYS A 167 -34.02 -5.32 -3.17
N PHE A 168 -33.98 -4.14 -3.79
CA PHE A 168 -35.17 -3.59 -4.45
C PHE A 168 -35.39 -4.26 -5.82
N LEU A 169 -36.65 -4.55 -6.14
CA LEU A 169 -37.05 -5.06 -7.44
C LEU A 169 -37.28 -3.91 -8.44
N TYR A 170 -36.93 -4.16 -9.71
CA TYR A 170 -37.21 -3.24 -10.80
C TYR A 170 -38.63 -3.39 -11.35
N GLY A 171 -39.17 -2.32 -11.95
CA GLY A 171 -40.45 -2.34 -12.66
C GLY A 171 -41.69 -2.38 -11.76
N CYS A 172 -41.54 -2.12 -10.46
CA CYS A 172 -42.65 -2.14 -9.50
C CYS A 172 -43.27 -0.75 -9.30
N LEU A 173 -44.61 -0.67 -9.33
CA LEU A 173 -45.35 0.59 -9.14
C LEU A 173 -45.12 1.23 -7.76
N LYS A 174 -44.93 0.39 -6.74
CA LYS A 174 -44.49 0.79 -5.41
C LYS A 174 -43.09 0.24 -5.13
N PRO A 175 -42.28 0.90 -4.29
CA PRO A 175 -40.99 0.36 -3.88
C PRO A 175 -41.20 -1.04 -3.28
N THR A 176 -40.61 -2.06 -3.90
CA THR A 176 -40.81 -3.45 -3.50
C THR A 176 -39.45 -4.07 -3.22
N ILE A 177 -39.29 -4.61 -2.01
CA ILE A 177 -38.09 -5.35 -1.63
C ILE A 177 -38.30 -6.84 -1.78
N VAL A 178 -37.22 -7.55 -2.04
CA VAL A 178 -37.11 -9.00 -1.93
C VAL A 178 -36.13 -9.32 -0.80
N VAL A 179 -36.53 -10.21 0.11
CA VAL A 179 -35.78 -10.58 1.31
C VAL A 179 -35.47 -12.07 1.23
N LEU A 180 -34.19 -12.41 1.27
CA LEU A 180 -33.68 -13.77 1.44
C LEU A 180 -33.38 -13.99 2.92
N TYR A 181 -33.96 -15.01 3.53
CA TYR A 181 -33.81 -15.27 4.96
C TYR A 181 -33.75 -16.76 5.27
N GLN A 182 -33.16 -17.07 6.43
CA GLN A 182 -33.10 -18.41 7.00
C GLN A 182 -34.13 -18.55 8.13
N ASP A 183 -34.85 -19.66 8.16
CA ASP A 183 -35.77 -19.98 9.25
C ASP A 183 -35.08 -20.76 10.39
N ASN A 184 -35.82 -20.98 11.48
CA ASN A 184 -35.30 -21.71 12.65
C ASN A 184 -34.99 -23.20 12.40
N LYS A 185 -35.27 -23.72 11.20
CA LYS A 185 -34.94 -25.09 10.76
C LYS A 185 -33.80 -25.08 9.74
N ASP A 186 -33.08 -23.97 9.63
CA ASP A 186 -31.99 -23.75 8.69
C ASP A 186 -32.39 -23.85 7.21
N ALA A 187 -33.69 -23.73 6.91
CA ALA A 187 -34.18 -23.68 5.54
C ALA A 187 -34.20 -22.23 5.04
N ARG A 188 -33.76 -22.03 3.79
CA ARG A 188 -33.70 -20.70 3.15
C ARG A 188 -34.93 -20.43 2.30
N HIS A 189 -35.46 -19.21 2.40
CA HIS A 189 -36.68 -18.77 1.72
C HIS A 189 -36.55 -17.35 1.19
N VAL A 190 -37.37 -16.99 0.19
CA VAL A 190 -37.47 -15.64 -0.35
C VAL A 190 -38.90 -15.12 -0.25
N LYS A 191 -39.05 -13.89 0.23
CA LYS A 191 -40.34 -13.19 0.36
C LYS A 191 -40.23 -11.77 -0.17
N THR A 192 -41.31 -11.27 -0.76
CA THR A 192 -41.37 -9.88 -1.23
C THR A 192 -42.28 -9.03 -0.35
N TYR A 193 -41.95 -7.74 -0.22
CA TYR A 193 -42.74 -6.74 0.51
C TYR A 193 -42.83 -5.44 -0.27
N GLU A 194 -44.01 -4.83 -0.29
CA GLU A 194 -44.20 -3.44 -0.74
C GLU A 194 -43.99 -2.47 0.43
N VAL A 195 -43.20 -1.41 0.22
CA VAL A 195 -42.96 -0.36 1.22
C VAL A 195 -44.05 0.70 1.12
N ALA A 196 -44.95 0.73 2.10
CA ALA A 196 -46.04 1.69 2.17
C ALA A 196 -45.59 2.97 2.88
N LEU A 197 -45.05 3.93 2.10
CA LEU A 197 -44.45 5.17 2.64
C LEU A 197 -45.41 6.04 3.48
N LYS A 198 -46.73 5.97 3.24
CA LYS A 198 -47.72 6.77 4.00
C LYS A 198 -48.04 6.13 5.34
N GLU A 199 -48.24 4.82 5.33
CA GLU A 199 -48.55 3.99 6.49
C GLU A 199 -47.32 3.71 7.35
N LYS A 200 -46.12 3.86 6.78
CA LYS A 200 -44.83 3.53 7.39
C LYS A 200 -44.76 2.06 7.82
N ASP A 201 -45.26 1.17 6.97
CA ASP A 201 -45.34 -0.26 7.23
C ASP A 201 -45.05 -1.07 5.95
N PHE A 202 -44.84 -2.37 6.11
CA PHE A 202 -44.80 -3.31 4.99
C PHE A 202 -46.20 -3.79 4.62
N VAL A 203 -46.43 -3.94 3.32
CA VAL A 203 -47.56 -4.69 2.76
C VAL A 203 -47.01 -5.93 2.08
N GLU A 204 -47.74 -7.04 2.14
CA GLU A 204 -47.35 -8.28 1.48
C GLU A 204 -47.09 -8.03 -0.01
N GLY A 205 -45.92 -8.45 -0.47
CA GLY A 205 -45.47 -8.25 -1.84
C GLY A 205 -46.14 -9.21 -2.84
N PRO A 206 -45.79 -9.09 -4.13
CA PRO A 206 -46.47 -9.80 -5.20
C PRO A 206 -46.31 -11.33 -5.17
N TRP A 207 -45.24 -11.87 -4.55
CA TRP A 207 -44.98 -13.31 -4.50
C TRP A 207 -43.98 -13.71 -3.39
N SER A 208 -43.93 -15.00 -3.08
CA SER A 208 -42.91 -15.62 -2.21
C SER A 208 -42.53 -17.00 -2.73
N GLN A 209 -41.33 -17.47 -2.39
CA GLN A 209 -40.80 -18.78 -2.76
C GLN A 209 -40.13 -19.42 -1.55
N ASN A 210 -40.56 -20.63 -1.21
CA ASN A 210 -40.06 -21.38 -0.06
C ASN A 210 -39.15 -22.53 -0.48
N ASN A 211 -38.33 -23.01 0.46
CA ASN A 211 -37.44 -24.17 0.33
C ASN A 211 -36.47 -24.04 -0.85
N LEU A 212 -35.65 -22.99 -0.80
CA LEU A 212 -34.55 -22.80 -1.73
C LEU A 212 -33.38 -23.73 -1.36
N ASP A 213 -32.35 -23.72 -2.20
CA ASP A 213 -31.04 -24.28 -1.89
C ASP A 213 -30.55 -23.75 -0.52
N ASN A 214 -30.07 -24.63 0.34
CA ASN A 214 -29.51 -24.26 1.64
C ASN A 214 -28.24 -23.42 1.50
N GLY A 215 -27.59 -23.41 0.32
CA GLY A 215 -26.47 -22.52 -0.01
C GLY A 215 -26.88 -21.16 -0.59
N ALA A 216 -28.18 -20.84 -0.76
CA ALA A 216 -28.64 -19.58 -1.34
C ALA A 216 -28.27 -18.35 -0.50
N ASP A 217 -27.35 -17.50 -0.97
CA ASP A 217 -26.79 -16.39 -0.16
C ASP A 217 -26.87 -15.01 -0.86
N LEU A 218 -27.17 -14.99 -2.16
CA LEU A 218 -27.07 -13.76 -2.97
C LEU A 218 -28.32 -13.53 -3.82
N LEU A 219 -28.83 -12.29 -3.79
CA LEU A 219 -29.92 -11.81 -4.64
C LEU A 219 -29.40 -10.80 -5.67
N ILE A 220 -29.77 -11.02 -6.95
CA ILE A 220 -29.45 -10.10 -8.04
C ILE A 220 -30.76 -9.62 -8.69
N PRO A 221 -31.18 -8.37 -8.46
CA PRO A 221 -32.38 -7.83 -9.08
C PRO A 221 -32.14 -7.62 -10.59
N VAL A 222 -33.07 -8.10 -11.41
CA VAL A 222 -32.96 -8.02 -12.88
C VAL A 222 -33.66 -6.74 -13.35
N PRO A 223 -32.99 -5.85 -14.12
CA PRO A 223 -33.57 -4.60 -14.61
C PRO A 223 -34.63 -4.83 -15.71
N PRO A 224 -35.36 -3.77 -16.12
CA PRO A 224 -36.23 -3.83 -17.28
C PRO A 224 -35.42 -4.15 -18.55
N PRO A 225 -35.98 -4.92 -19.49
CA PRO A 225 -37.39 -5.30 -19.59
C PRO A 225 -37.77 -6.61 -18.89
N LEU A 226 -36.81 -7.39 -18.39
CA LEU A 226 -37.07 -8.74 -17.88
C LEU A 226 -37.67 -8.74 -16.47
N CYS A 227 -37.19 -7.84 -15.60
CA CYS A 227 -37.61 -7.72 -14.19
C CYS A 227 -37.46 -9.04 -13.39
N GLY A 228 -37.78 -9.01 -12.09
CA GLY A 228 -37.62 -10.17 -11.20
C GLY A 228 -36.24 -10.22 -10.54
N VAL A 229 -35.83 -11.41 -10.09
CA VAL A 229 -34.61 -11.60 -9.31
C VAL A 229 -33.95 -12.94 -9.65
N LEU A 230 -32.62 -12.96 -9.65
CA LEU A 230 -31.82 -14.18 -9.60
C LEU A 230 -31.41 -14.46 -8.15
N ILE A 231 -31.56 -15.71 -7.74
CA ILE A 231 -31.16 -16.24 -6.45
C ILE A 231 -30.01 -17.19 -6.72
N ILE A 232 -28.83 -16.89 -6.18
CA ILE A 232 -27.62 -17.68 -6.39
C ILE A 232 -27.39 -18.54 -5.14
N GLY A 233 -27.46 -19.87 -5.32
CA GLY A 233 -27.04 -20.86 -4.33
C GLY A 233 -25.73 -21.53 -4.70
N GLU A 234 -25.32 -22.49 -3.88
CA GLU A 234 -24.07 -23.23 -4.07
C GLU A 234 -24.20 -24.33 -5.13
N GLU A 235 -25.38 -24.95 -5.25
CA GLU A 235 -25.65 -26.02 -6.20
C GLU A 235 -26.64 -25.61 -7.29
N THR A 236 -27.44 -24.56 -7.06
CA THR A 236 -28.45 -24.13 -8.03
C THR A 236 -28.53 -22.61 -8.18
N ILE A 237 -28.83 -22.17 -9.41
CA ILE A 237 -29.16 -20.78 -9.73
C ILE A 237 -30.63 -20.71 -10.15
N VAL A 238 -31.40 -19.82 -9.54
CA VAL A 238 -32.84 -19.68 -9.75
C VAL A 238 -33.20 -18.27 -10.18
N TYR A 239 -33.88 -18.13 -11.32
CA TYR A 239 -34.59 -16.92 -11.68
C TYR A 239 -36.05 -17.02 -11.23
N CYS A 240 -36.52 -15.98 -10.53
CA CYS A 240 -37.88 -15.88 -10.05
C CYS A 240 -38.50 -14.52 -10.37
N SER A 241 -39.74 -14.55 -10.87
CA SER A 241 -40.63 -13.41 -11.00
C SER A 241 -42.06 -13.85 -10.69
N ALA A 242 -43.01 -12.91 -10.62
CA ALA A 242 -44.39 -13.19 -10.26
C ALA A 242 -45.05 -14.32 -11.09
N ASN A 243 -44.62 -14.49 -12.34
CA ASN A 243 -45.22 -15.45 -13.28
C ASN A 243 -44.24 -16.50 -13.84
N THR A 244 -42.94 -16.38 -13.56
CA THR A 244 -41.91 -17.21 -14.20
C THR A 244 -40.92 -17.72 -13.15
N PHE A 245 -40.63 -19.01 -13.23
CA PHE A 245 -39.64 -19.68 -12.41
C PHE A 245 -38.75 -20.53 -13.32
N LYS A 246 -37.43 -20.34 -13.22
CA LYS A 246 -36.42 -21.10 -13.99
C LYS A 246 -35.24 -21.40 -13.09
N ALA A 247 -34.78 -22.65 -13.10
CA ALA A 247 -33.64 -23.07 -12.30
C ALA A 247 -32.67 -23.87 -13.16
N ILE A 248 -31.38 -23.74 -12.88
CA ILE A 248 -30.32 -24.58 -13.45
C ILE A 248 -29.43 -25.12 -12.32
N PRO A 249 -28.98 -26.38 -12.40
CA PRO A 249 -27.95 -26.88 -11.51
C PRO A 249 -26.58 -26.34 -11.95
N ILE A 250 -25.71 -26.08 -10.97
CA ILE A 250 -24.32 -25.70 -11.16
C ILE A 250 -23.39 -26.69 -10.44
N LYS A 251 -22.08 -26.59 -10.69
CA LYS A 251 -21.11 -27.29 -9.86
C LYS A 251 -21.10 -26.62 -8.47
N PRO A 252 -21.02 -27.40 -7.37
CA PRO A 252 -20.90 -26.85 -6.02
C PRO A 252 -19.81 -25.78 -5.97
N SER A 253 -20.20 -24.53 -5.72
CA SER A 253 -19.26 -23.42 -5.58
C SER A 253 -19.92 -22.24 -4.87
N ILE A 254 -19.19 -21.61 -3.95
CA ILE A 254 -19.65 -20.41 -3.24
C ILE A 254 -19.36 -19.18 -4.10
N THR A 255 -20.41 -18.60 -4.68
CA THR A 255 -20.32 -17.33 -5.41
C THR A 255 -20.21 -16.17 -4.41
N LYS A 256 -19.22 -15.30 -4.58
CA LYS A 256 -18.94 -14.19 -3.65
C LYS A 256 -19.26 -12.82 -4.22
N ALA A 257 -19.12 -12.64 -5.53
CA ALA A 257 -19.32 -11.36 -6.19
C ALA A 257 -20.05 -11.51 -7.52
N TYR A 258 -20.78 -10.48 -7.91
CA TYR A 258 -21.40 -10.40 -9.24
C TYR A 258 -21.23 -9.02 -9.85
N GLY A 259 -21.26 -8.96 -11.19
CA GLY A 259 -21.23 -7.72 -11.95
C GLY A 259 -22.20 -7.79 -13.13
N ARG A 260 -23.04 -6.77 -13.32
CA ARG A 260 -23.95 -6.70 -14.46
C ARG A 260 -23.20 -6.23 -15.71
N VAL A 261 -23.29 -6.99 -16.81
CA VAL A 261 -22.63 -6.65 -18.09
C VAL A 261 -23.54 -5.79 -18.95
N ASP A 262 -24.77 -6.25 -19.19
CA ASP A 262 -25.71 -5.54 -20.04
C ASP A 262 -26.68 -4.70 -19.21
N ALA A 263 -26.99 -3.49 -19.69
CA ALA A 263 -27.93 -2.60 -19.02
C ALA A 263 -29.35 -3.20 -18.88
N ASP A 264 -29.73 -4.12 -19.77
CA ASP A 264 -31.01 -4.83 -19.78
C ASP A 264 -31.03 -6.07 -18.87
N GLY A 265 -29.90 -6.43 -18.26
CA GLY A 265 -29.79 -7.59 -17.38
C GLY A 265 -29.70 -8.93 -18.11
N SER A 266 -29.37 -8.96 -19.40
CA SER A 266 -29.24 -10.22 -20.15
C SER A 266 -28.03 -11.05 -19.74
N ARG A 267 -26.94 -10.40 -19.32
CA ARG A 267 -25.67 -11.06 -18.94
C ARG A 267 -25.13 -10.54 -17.60
N TYR A 268 -24.62 -11.46 -16.80
CA TYR A 268 -23.98 -11.22 -15.51
C TYR A 268 -22.67 -11.99 -15.40
N LEU A 269 -21.68 -11.38 -14.77
CA LEU A 269 -20.45 -12.05 -14.33
C LEU A 269 -20.63 -12.52 -12.88
N LEU A 270 -20.18 -13.73 -12.58
CA LEU A 270 -20.18 -14.32 -11.25
C LEU A 270 -18.75 -14.77 -10.92
N GLY A 271 -18.21 -14.29 -9.79
CA GLY A 271 -16.92 -14.71 -9.27
C GLY A 271 -17.10 -15.58 -8.04
N ASP A 272 -16.44 -16.74 -8.01
CA ASP A 272 -16.49 -17.65 -6.88
C ASP A 272 -15.29 -17.52 -5.92
N HIS A 273 -15.38 -18.23 -4.80
CA HIS A 273 -14.34 -18.26 -3.76
C HIS A 273 -13.01 -18.89 -4.22
N ALA A 274 -13.02 -19.65 -5.33
CA ALA A 274 -11.83 -20.21 -5.96
C ALA A 274 -11.24 -19.27 -7.04
N GLY A 275 -11.82 -18.08 -7.24
CA GLY A 275 -11.42 -17.10 -8.25
C GLY A 275 -11.76 -17.49 -9.69
N LEU A 276 -12.71 -18.41 -9.89
CA LEU A 276 -13.23 -18.72 -11.22
C LEU A 276 -14.30 -17.69 -11.62
N LEU A 277 -14.17 -17.15 -12.82
CA LEU A 277 -15.10 -16.18 -13.38
C LEU A 277 -16.06 -16.87 -14.35
N HIS A 278 -17.34 -16.76 -14.08
CA HIS A 278 -18.41 -17.33 -14.89
C HIS A 278 -19.28 -16.25 -15.52
N LEU A 279 -19.80 -16.52 -16.73
CA LEU A 279 -20.82 -15.72 -17.40
C LEU A 279 -22.18 -16.40 -17.26
N LEU A 280 -23.09 -15.77 -16.55
CA LEU A 280 -24.50 -16.14 -16.48
C LEU A 280 -25.28 -15.36 -17.55
N VAL A 281 -26.00 -16.08 -18.40
CA VAL A 281 -26.83 -15.54 -19.47
C VAL A 281 -28.29 -15.90 -19.21
N ILE A 282 -29.14 -14.88 -19.18
CA ILE A 282 -30.59 -15.05 -19.17
C ILE A 282 -31.04 -15.17 -20.62
N THR A 283 -31.55 -16.34 -21.00
CA THR A 283 -32.17 -16.52 -22.33
C THR A 283 -33.62 -16.05 -22.27
N HIS A 284 -34.01 -15.21 -23.22
CA HIS A 284 -35.34 -14.59 -23.24
C HIS A 284 -35.88 -14.44 -24.67
N GLU A 285 -37.20 -14.47 -24.79
CA GLU A 285 -37.93 -14.10 -26.01
C GLU A 285 -38.77 -12.85 -25.70
N LYS A 286 -38.38 -11.71 -26.29
CA LYS A 286 -38.95 -10.40 -25.93
C LYS A 286 -38.79 -10.14 -24.42
N GLU A 287 -39.89 -9.95 -23.70
CA GLU A 287 -39.92 -9.66 -22.25
C GLU A 287 -40.05 -10.93 -21.39
N LYS A 288 -40.04 -12.13 -22.00
CA LYS A 288 -40.25 -13.39 -21.28
C LYS A 288 -38.96 -14.20 -21.19
N VAL A 289 -38.53 -14.48 -19.97
CA VAL A 289 -37.39 -15.38 -19.69
C VAL A 289 -37.75 -16.83 -20.05
N THR A 290 -36.93 -17.47 -20.89
CA THR A 290 -37.12 -18.85 -21.37
C THR A 290 -36.24 -19.84 -20.63
N GLY A 291 -35.04 -19.44 -20.20
CA GLY A 291 -34.09 -20.26 -19.45
C GLY A 291 -32.82 -19.51 -19.01
N LEU A 292 -31.91 -20.22 -18.36
CA LEU A 292 -30.62 -19.71 -17.89
C LEU A 292 -29.49 -20.56 -18.48
N LYS A 293 -28.32 -19.95 -18.71
CA LYS A 293 -27.11 -20.64 -19.14
C LYS A 293 -25.90 -20.06 -18.42
N ILE A 294 -24.98 -20.92 -17.97
CA ILE A 294 -23.73 -20.50 -17.34
C ILE A 294 -22.53 -21.05 -18.13
N GLU A 295 -21.50 -20.23 -18.31
CA GLU A 295 -20.26 -20.59 -19.00
C GLU A 295 -19.05 -20.13 -18.15
N LEU A 296 -18.01 -20.96 -18.07
CA LEU A 296 -16.75 -20.58 -17.43
C LEU A 296 -15.93 -19.72 -18.40
N LEU A 297 -15.51 -18.54 -17.96
CA LEU A 297 -14.67 -17.63 -18.74
C LEU A 297 -13.19 -17.83 -18.46
N GLY A 298 -12.80 -18.07 -17.22
CA GLY A 298 -11.38 -18.18 -16.84
C GLY A 298 -11.17 -18.03 -15.35
N GLU A 299 -9.95 -17.68 -14.96
CA GLU A 299 -9.55 -17.46 -13.57
C GLU A 299 -9.08 -16.00 -13.38
N THR A 300 -9.45 -15.40 -12.25
CA THR A 300 -9.03 -14.07 -11.78
C THR A 300 -8.55 -14.17 -10.34
N SER A 301 -8.13 -13.04 -9.74
CA SER A 301 -8.08 -12.94 -8.27
C SER A 301 -9.46 -13.25 -7.66
N ILE A 302 -9.48 -13.70 -6.42
CA ILE A 302 -10.71 -13.97 -5.68
C ILE A 302 -11.48 -12.64 -5.53
N ALA A 303 -12.59 -12.52 -6.24
CA ALA A 303 -13.34 -11.28 -6.34
C ALA A 303 -14.19 -11.03 -5.09
N SER A 304 -13.97 -9.88 -4.43
CA SER A 304 -14.92 -9.29 -3.47
C SER A 304 -15.97 -8.43 -4.18
N THR A 305 -15.62 -7.86 -5.33
CA THR A 305 -16.52 -7.06 -6.17
C THR A 305 -16.15 -7.20 -7.64
N ILE A 306 -17.15 -7.12 -8.52
CA ILE A 306 -16.97 -7.18 -9.97
C ILE A 306 -17.68 -5.99 -10.60
N SER A 307 -16.93 -5.18 -11.33
CA SER A 307 -17.43 -3.95 -11.95
C SER A 307 -17.13 -3.97 -13.44
N TYR A 308 -18.16 -4.25 -14.24
CA TYR A 308 -18.08 -4.11 -15.70
C TYR A 308 -18.03 -2.62 -16.05
N LEU A 309 -17.05 -2.23 -16.86
CA LEU A 309 -16.81 -0.85 -17.23
C LEU A 309 -17.46 -0.57 -18.60
N ASP A 310 -16.75 -0.83 -19.68
CA ASP A 310 -17.26 -0.81 -21.06
C ASP A 310 -16.29 -1.60 -21.95
N ASN A 311 -16.65 -1.89 -23.21
CA ASN A 311 -15.76 -2.51 -24.22
C ASN A 311 -15.06 -3.79 -23.73
N ALA A 312 -15.78 -4.62 -22.96
CA ALA A 312 -15.27 -5.86 -22.36
C ALA A 312 -14.19 -5.67 -21.28
N PHE A 313 -13.94 -4.45 -20.81
CA PHE A 313 -13.12 -4.19 -19.64
C PHE A 313 -13.91 -4.42 -18.36
N VAL A 314 -13.30 -5.13 -17.42
CA VAL A 314 -13.89 -5.46 -16.12
C VAL A 314 -12.86 -5.21 -15.04
N PHE A 315 -13.26 -4.49 -14.00
CA PHE A 315 -12.48 -4.36 -12.78
C PHE A 315 -12.89 -5.45 -11.79
N ILE A 316 -11.90 -6.19 -11.32
CA ILE A 316 -12.01 -7.22 -10.28
C ILE A 316 -11.38 -6.66 -9.00
N GLY A 317 -12.23 -6.23 -8.07
CA GLY A 317 -11.77 -5.86 -6.74
C GLY A 317 -11.60 -7.12 -5.90
N SER A 318 -10.50 -7.22 -5.17
CA SER A 318 -10.22 -8.35 -4.28
C SER A 318 -9.90 -7.90 -2.86
N SER A 319 -10.38 -8.68 -1.90
CA SER A 319 -10.04 -8.56 -0.48
C SER A 319 -8.94 -9.50 -0.01
N TYR A 320 -8.61 -10.51 -0.81
CA TYR A 320 -7.68 -11.59 -0.46
C TYR A 320 -6.44 -11.66 -1.36
N GLY A 321 -6.43 -10.91 -2.47
CA GLY A 321 -5.37 -10.89 -3.45
C GLY A 321 -5.29 -9.55 -4.16
N ASP A 322 -4.40 -9.44 -5.13
CA ASP A 322 -4.25 -8.22 -5.92
C ASP A 322 -5.54 -7.96 -6.72
N SER A 323 -6.00 -6.71 -6.76
CA SER A 323 -7.13 -6.35 -7.62
C SER A 323 -6.67 -6.29 -9.08
N GLN A 324 -7.55 -6.50 -10.05
CA GLN A 324 -7.16 -6.64 -11.45
C GLN A 324 -8.06 -5.81 -12.37
N LEU A 325 -7.46 -5.22 -13.41
CA LEU A 325 -8.20 -4.79 -14.59
C LEU A 325 -8.05 -5.88 -15.65
N ILE A 326 -9.15 -6.48 -16.06
CA ILE A 326 -9.17 -7.55 -17.05
C ILE A 326 -9.91 -7.11 -18.31
N LYS A 327 -9.64 -7.83 -19.40
CA LYS A 327 -10.38 -7.76 -20.65
C LYS A 327 -10.94 -9.13 -21.00
N LEU A 328 -12.20 -9.15 -21.41
CA LEU A 328 -12.86 -10.36 -21.88
C LEU A 328 -12.72 -10.47 -23.41
N ASN A 329 -11.99 -11.48 -23.86
CA ASN A 329 -11.76 -11.75 -25.26
C ASN A 329 -12.90 -12.56 -25.88
N LEU A 330 -13.11 -12.41 -27.19
CA LEU A 330 -14.15 -13.16 -27.93
C LEU A 330 -13.73 -14.60 -28.22
N GLN A 331 -12.43 -14.84 -28.34
CA GLN A 331 -11.85 -16.17 -28.54
C GLN A 331 -11.03 -16.54 -27.31
N PRO A 332 -11.09 -17.82 -26.90
CA PRO A 332 -10.28 -18.28 -25.79
C PRO A 332 -8.81 -18.33 -26.21
N ASP A 333 -7.93 -18.17 -25.23
CA ASP A 333 -6.49 -18.37 -25.37
C ASP A 333 -6.13 -19.86 -25.55
N ALA A 334 -4.83 -20.16 -25.63
CA ALA A 334 -4.34 -21.54 -25.78
C ALA A 334 -4.72 -22.47 -24.60
N LYS A 335 -5.06 -21.91 -23.42
CA LYS A 335 -5.49 -22.64 -22.22
C LYS A 335 -7.02 -22.75 -22.12
N GLY A 336 -7.77 -22.15 -23.04
CA GLY A 336 -9.23 -22.11 -23.00
C GLY A 336 -9.82 -20.95 -22.20
N SER A 337 -9.00 -19.99 -21.75
CA SER A 337 -9.43 -18.81 -20.99
C SER A 337 -9.83 -17.66 -21.91
N PHE A 338 -10.94 -17.01 -21.61
CA PHE A 338 -11.40 -15.77 -22.24
C PHE A 338 -10.91 -14.52 -21.50
N VAL A 339 -10.24 -14.70 -20.36
CA VAL A 339 -9.77 -13.61 -19.50
C VAL A 339 -8.33 -13.25 -19.84
N GLU A 340 -8.10 -11.97 -20.12
CA GLU A 340 -6.77 -11.37 -20.26
C GLU A 340 -6.59 -10.34 -19.13
N VAL A 341 -5.56 -10.52 -18.30
CA VAL A 341 -5.21 -9.55 -17.25
C VAL A 341 -4.39 -8.43 -17.87
N LEU A 342 -4.90 -7.20 -17.80
CA LEU A 342 -4.24 -6.02 -18.35
C LEU A 342 -3.39 -5.28 -17.31
N ASP A 343 -3.92 -5.18 -16.09
CA ASP A 343 -3.26 -4.46 -15.00
C ASP A 343 -3.58 -5.15 -13.66
N THR A 344 -2.67 -5.01 -12.69
CA THR A 344 -2.75 -5.62 -11.36
C THR A 344 -2.38 -4.61 -10.28
N TYR A 345 -3.29 -4.38 -9.35
CA TYR A 345 -3.17 -3.44 -8.25
C TYR A 345 -2.82 -4.19 -6.96
N VAL A 346 -1.64 -3.89 -6.41
CA VAL A 346 -1.07 -4.56 -5.23
C VAL A 346 -2.01 -4.49 -4.03
N ASN A 347 -2.24 -5.64 -3.40
CA ASN A 347 -2.98 -5.81 -2.17
C ASN A 347 -2.14 -6.56 -1.12
N LEU A 348 -1.86 -5.88 0.00
CA LEU A 348 -1.18 -6.48 1.14
C LEU A 348 -2.15 -7.24 2.06
N GLY A 349 -3.45 -6.98 1.95
CA GLY A 349 -4.48 -7.50 2.84
C GLY A 349 -4.95 -8.91 2.47
N PRO A 350 -5.30 -9.75 3.47
CA PRO A 350 -5.02 -9.57 4.90
C PRO A 350 -3.54 -9.81 5.24
N ILE A 351 -2.94 -8.93 6.06
CA ILE A 351 -1.63 -9.19 6.67
C ILE A 351 -1.87 -10.07 7.90
N VAL A 352 -1.59 -11.36 7.80
CA VAL A 352 -1.87 -12.35 8.87
C VAL A 352 -0.76 -12.40 9.90
N ASP A 353 0.48 -12.28 9.45
CA ASP A 353 1.69 -12.18 10.28
C ASP A 353 2.79 -11.46 9.50
N PHE A 354 3.80 -10.94 10.21
CA PHE A 354 4.96 -10.35 9.56
C PHE A 354 6.18 -10.37 10.47
N CYS A 355 7.34 -10.23 9.85
CA CYS A 355 8.60 -9.99 10.55
C CYS A 355 9.30 -8.76 9.97
N VAL A 356 10.09 -8.10 10.82
CA VAL A 356 10.95 -6.98 10.44
C VAL A 356 12.36 -7.54 10.34
N VAL A 357 12.98 -7.40 9.17
CA VAL A 357 14.30 -7.97 8.86
C VAL A 357 15.18 -6.92 8.20
N ASP A 358 16.50 -7.07 8.31
CA ASP A 358 17.47 -6.26 7.58
C ASP A 358 18.33 -7.22 6.73
N LEU A 359 17.73 -7.71 5.63
CA LEU A 359 18.35 -8.72 4.75
C LEU A 359 19.67 -8.23 4.16
N GLU A 360 19.77 -6.92 3.90
CA GLU A 360 20.93 -6.31 3.26
C GLU A 360 21.96 -5.77 4.27
N ARG A 361 21.64 -5.84 5.57
CA ARG A 361 22.45 -5.32 6.69
C ARG A 361 22.80 -3.84 6.55
N GLN A 362 21.85 -3.04 6.05
CA GLN A 362 22.02 -1.62 5.78
C GLN A 362 21.51 -0.73 6.92
N GLY A 363 21.00 -1.31 8.00
CA GLY A 363 20.32 -0.56 9.07
C GLY A 363 18.93 -0.06 8.65
N GLN A 364 18.38 -0.61 7.57
CA GLN A 364 17.05 -0.31 7.07
C GLN A 364 16.17 -1.55 7.22
N GLY A 365 15.14 -1.44 8.08
CA GLY A 365 14.18 -2.51 8.27
C GLY A 365 13.29 -2.69 7.04
N GLN A 366 13.21 -3.93 6.55
CA GLN A 366 12.23 -4.39 5.58
C GLN A 366 11.15 -5.19 6.31
N VAL A 367 9.90 -5.04 5.89
CA VAL A 367 8.77 -5.78 6.46
C VAL A 367 8.41 -6.90 5.49
N VAL A 368 8.53 -8.15 5.93
CA VAL A 368 8.11 -9.33 5.16
C VAL A 368 6.80 -9.86 5.75
N THR A 369 5.71 -9.74 5.00
CA THR A 369 4.36 -10.11 5.43
C THR A 369 3.93 -11.45 4.86
N CYS A 370 3.14 -12.20 5.64
CA CYS A 370 2.22 -13.21 5.12
C CYS A 370 0.93 -12.49 4.72
N SER A 371 0.69 -12.39 3.42
CA SER A 371 -0.41 -11.61 2.83
C SER A 371 -1.33 -12.48 1.99
N GLY A 372 -2.59 -12.07 1.91
CA GLY A 372 -3.58 -12.75 1.09
C GLY A 372 -4.06 -14.06 1.69
N ALA A 373 -4.97 -14.73 0.98
CA ALA A 373 -5.55 -16.00 1.41
C ALA A 373 -5.78 -16.96 0.23
N TYR A 374 -5.88 -18.24 0.57
CA TYR A 374 -6.12 -19.33 -0.38
C TYR A 374 -5.11 -19.31 -1.55
N LYS A 375 -5.58 -19.33 -2.80
CA LYS A 375 -4.74 -19.30 -4.00
C LYS A 375 -4.00 -17.97 -4.18
N ASP A 376 -4.54 -16.87 -3.63
CA ASP A 376 -3.94 -15.54 -3.71
C ASP A 376 -2.95 -15.27 -2.57
N GLY A 377 -2.66 -16.29 -1.75
CA GLY A 377 -1.66 -16.22 -0.70
C GLY A 377 -0.26 -15.93 -1.25
N SER A 378 0.43 -14.99 -0.61
CA SER A 378 1.72 -14.44 -1.05
C SER A 378 2.57 -13.98 0.14
N LEU A 379 3.88 -13.88 -0.07
CA LEU A 379 4.74 -13.05 0.78
C LEU A 379 4.90 -11.68 0.13
N ARG A 380 4.84 -10.62 0.92
CA ARG A 380 5.12 -9.25 0.43
C ARG A 380 6.30 -8.68 1.18
N ILE A 381 7.25 -8.13 0.44
CA ILE A 381 8.45 -7.49 0.99
C ILE A 381 8.27 -6.00 0.79
N VAL A 382 8.04 -5.30 1.90
CA VAL A 382 7.83 -3.86 1.93
C VAL A 382 9.12 -3.20 2.38
N ARG A 383 9.72 -2.43 1.48
CA ARG A 383 10.95 -1.65 1.71
C ARG A 383 10.66 -0.17 1.47
N ASN A 384 11.23 0.69 2.29
CA ASN A 384 11.16 2.13 2.07
C ASN A 384 12.12 2.52 0.93
N GLY A 385 11.69 3.42 0.05
CA GLY A 385 12.44 3.78 -1.15
C GLY A 385 12.04 2.99 -2.39
N ILE A 386 12.69 3.32 -3.50
CA ILE A 386 12.33 2.93 -4.85
C ILE A 386 13.24 1.81 -5.33
N GLY A 387 12.62 0.79 -5.89
CA GLY A 387 13.34 -0.33 -6.49
C GLY A 387 13.85 -0.01 -7.89
N ILE A 388 14.95 -0.66 -8.23
CA ILE A 388 15.40 -0.83 -9.62
C ILE A 388 15.16 -2.29 -9.96
N ASN A 389 14.45 -2.54 -11.05
CA ASN A 389 14.30 -3.87 -11.62
C ASN A 389 15.46 -4.12 -12.59
N GLU A 390 16.47 -4.86 -12.12
CA GLU A 390 17.68 -5.13 -12.88
C GLU A 390 17.40 -6.15 -14.00
N GLN A 391 17.64 -5.74 -15.24
CA GLN A 391 17.44 -6.54 -16.44
C GLN A 391 18.76 -7.12 -16.98
N ALA A 392 19.85 -6.36 -16.84
CA ALA A 392 21.19 -6.80 -17.23
C ALA A 392 22.26 -6.24 -16.30
N SER A 393 23.37 -6.95 -16.19
CA SER A 393 24.54 -6.49 -15.44
C SER A 393 25.85 -6.92 -16.09
N VAL A 394 26.86 -6.04 -16.02
CA VAL A 394 28.20 -6.22 -16.58
C VAL A 394 29.25 -5.77 -15.55
N GLU A 395 30.25 -6.60 -15.27
CA GLU A 395 31.34 -6.22 -14.36
C GLU A 395 32.30 -5.20 -15.01
N LEU A 396 32.19 -3.92 -14.63
CA LEU A 396 33.04 -2.82 -15.09
C LEU A 396 33.49 -1.96 -13.91
N GLN A 397 34.80 -1.75 -13.75
CA GLN A 397 35.35 -0.98 -12.63
C GLN A 397 35.86 0.39 -13.04
N GLY A 398 35.72 1.38 -12.15
CA GLY A 398 36.38 2.69 -12.31
C GLY A 398 35.71 3.63 -13.32
N MET A 399 34.43 3.43 -13.61
CA MET A 399 33.62 4.30 -14.47
C MET A 399 33.57 5.74 -13.90
N LYS A 400 33.69 6.73 -14.78
CA LYS A 400 33.74 8.17 -14.48
C LYS A 400 32.67 8.99 -15.20
N GLY A 401 31.85 8.36 -16.02
CA GLY A 401 30.74 8.98 -16.74
C GLY A 401 30.07 8.00 -17.69
N MET A 402 28.78 8.20 -17.95
CA MET A 402 27.99 7.40 -18.87
C MET A 402 27.00 8.27 -19.63
N TRP A 403 26.80 7.97 -20.91
CA TRP A 403 25.86 8.65 -21.78
C TRP A 403 25.31 7.68 -22.83
N SER A 404 24.03 7.80 -23.15
CA SER A 404 23.44 7.13 -24.31
C SER A 404 23.52 8.02 -25.55
N LEU A 405 23.68 7.39 -26.72
CA LEU A 405 23.71 8.06 -28.02
C LEU A 405 22.89 7.27 -29.05
N ARG A 406 22.36 7.98 -30.04
CA ARG A 406 21.58 7.42 -31.13
C ARG A 406 22.37 7.36 -32.44
N SER A 407 22.05 6.38 -33.28
CA SER A 407 22.62 6.30 -34.63
C SER A 407 22.11 7.40 -35.57
N SER A 408 20.89 7.88 -35.35
CA SER A 408 20.26 8.96 -36.09
C SER A 408 19.39 9.79 -35.15
N THR A 409 19.22 11.08 -35.41
CA THR A 409 18.33 11.93 -34.62
C THR A 409 16.87 11.52 -34.71
N ASP A 410 16.50 10.82 -35.80
CA ASP A 410 15.15 10.31 -36.05
C ASP A 410 14.92 8.92 -35.43
N ASP A 411 15.96 8.28 -34.89
CA ASP A 411 15.81 6.95 -34.28
C ASP A 411 15.05 7.06 -32.94
N PRO A 412 14.07 6.16 -32.71
CA PRO A 412 13.30 6.15 -31.46
C PRO A 412 14.07 5.57 -30.27
N PHE A 413 15.14 4.82 -30.53
CA PHE A 413 15.92 4.09 -29.53
C PHE A 413 17.39 4.50 -29.55
N ASP A 414 18.00 4.48 -28.38
CA ASP A 414 19.44 4.59 -28.15
C ASP A 414 20.15 3.35 -28.68
N THR A 415 21.27 3.59 -29.37
CA THR A 415 22.07 2.54 -30.03
C THR A 415 23.37 2.29 -29.30
N PHE A 416 23.98 3.34 -28.73
CA PHE A 416 25.28 3.27 -28.09
C PHE A 416 25.20 3.72 -26.63
N LEU A 417 25.96 3.02 -25.77
CA LEU A 417 26.23 3.42 -24.39
C LEU A 417 27.72 3.73 -24.27
N VAL A 418 28.06 5.00 -24.08
CA VAL A 418 29.44 5.46 -23.91
C VAL A 418 29.79 5.42 -22.43
N VAL A 419 30.85 4.71 -22.07
CA VAL A 419 31.36 4.57 -20.70
C VAL A 419 32.77 5.14 -20.62
N SER A 420 32.95 6.18 -19.79
CA SER A 420 34.23 6.87 -19.63
C SER A 420 35.00 6.37 -18.42
N PHE A 421 36.31 6.23 -18.55
CA PHE A 421 37.27 5.84 -17.52
C PHE A 421 38.36 6.91 -17.39
N ILE A 422 39.24 6.80 -16.39
CA ILE A 422 40.29 7.80 -16.11
C ILE A 422 41.24 8.00 -17.31
N SER A 423 41.50 6.95 -18.08
CA SER A 423 42.48 6.97 -19.18
C SER A 423 41.94 6.47 -20.53
N GLU A 424 40.65 6.13 -20.61
CA GLU A 424 40.05 5.59 -21.83
C GLU A 424 38.54 5.83 -21.86
N THR A 425 37.93 5.66 -23.02
CA THR A 425 36.48 5.66 -23.23
C THR A 425 36.12 4.40 -24.00
N ARG A 426 35.12 3.66 -23.51
CA ARG A 426 34.56 2.48 -24.20
C ARG A 426 33.16 2.79 -24.69
N ILE A 427 32.76 2.15 -25.78
CA ILE A 427 31.46 2.34 -26.39
C ILE A 427 30.84 0.96 -26.50
N LEU A 428 29.65 0.79 -25.95
CA LEU A 428 28.92 -0.46 -25.96
C LEU A 428 27.69 -0.31 -26.87
N ALA A 429 27.32 -1.36 -27.59
CA ALA A 429 26.12 -1.40 -28.43
C ALA A 429 25.47 -2.78 -28.39
N MET A 430 24.17 -2.84 -28.70
CA MET A 430 23.45 -4.11 -28.79
C MET A 430 23.88 -4.88 -30.03
N ASN A 431 24.22 -6.15 -29.87
CA ASN A 431 24.44 -7.08 -30.98
C ASN A 431 23.09 -7.63 -31.51
N LEU A 432 23.13 -8.53 -32.50
CA LEU A 432 21.92 -9.14 -33.09
C LEU A 432 21.20 -10.13 -32.15
N GLU A 433 21.82 -10.48 -31.02
CA GLU A 433 21.32 -11.40 -30.00
C GLU A 433 20.85 -10.66 -28.74
N ASP A 434 20.70 -9.33 -28.82
CA ASP A 434 20.33 -8.44 -27.71
C ASP A 434 21.31 -8.51 -26.50
N GLU A 435 22.60 -8.75 -26.76
CA GLU A 435 23.67 -8.62 -25.77
C GLU A 435 24.49 -7.33 -25.98
N LEU A 436 24.96 -6.75 -24.87
CA LEU A 436 25.83 -5.58 -24.88
C LEU A 436 27.28 -5.98 -25.25
N GLU A 437 27.76 -5.50 -26.39
CA GLU A 437 29.14 -5.73 -26.85
C GLU A 437 29.90 -4.42 -27.07
N GLU A 438 31.22 -4.47 -26.98
CA GLU A 438 32.09 -3.33 -27.24
C GLU A 438 32.19 -3.02 -28.74
N THR A 439 32.06 -1.75 -29.09
CA THR A 439 32.12 -1.23 -30.45
C THR A 439 32.98 0.04 -30.53
N GLU A 440 33.23 0.52 -31.74
CA GLU A 440 34.03 1.70 -32.00
C GLU A 440 33.26 2.75 -32.82
N ILE A 441 33.52 4.02 -32.51
CA ILE A 441 33.11 5.17 -33.31
C ILE A 441 34.41 5.86 -33.77
N ASP A 442 34.74 5.73 -35.05
CA ASP A 442 36.05 6.14 -35.61
C ASP A 442 36.44 7.61 -35.31
N GLY A 443 35.45 8.51 -35.23
CA GLY A 443 35.67 9.92 -34.93
C GLY A 443 35.97 10.22 -33.46
N PHE A 444 35.61 9.31 -32.54
CA PHE A 444 35.84 9.45 -31.10
C PHE A 444 37.30 9.14 -30.76
N ASN A 445 37.83 9.84 -29.75
CA ASN A 445 39.11 9.48 -29.16
C ASN A 445 38.88 8.57 -27.95
N SER A 446 39.02 7.25 -28.15
CA SER A 446 38.82 6.24 -27.11
C SER A 446 40.01 6.13 -26.13
N GLN A 447 41.16 6.74 -26.44
CA GLN A 447 42.38 6.66 -25.59
C GLN A 447 42.45 7.75 -24.52
N VAL A 448 41.36 8.51 -24.34
CA VAL A 448 41.28 9.60 -23.36
C VAL A 448 39.95 9.53 -22.62
N GLN A 449 39.91 10.17 -21.45
CA GLN A 449 38.67 10.33 -20.70
C GLN A 449 37.71 11.27 -21.45
N THR A 450 36.49 10.79 -21.71
CA THR A 450 35.38 11.64 -22.16
C THR A 450 34.79 12.35 -20.95
N LEU A 451 34.68 13.68 -21.02
CA LEU A 451 34.07 14.53 -19.99
C LEU A 451 32.57 14.69 -20.20
N PHE A 452 32.13 14.72 -21.46
CA PHE A 452 30.72 14.82 -21.84
C PHE A 452 30.52 14.32 -23.27
N CYS A 453 29.38 13.71 -23.58
CA CYS A 453 28.96 13.49 -24.96
C CYS A 453 27.44 13.57 -25.09
N HIS A 454 26.96 13.89 -26.30
CA HIS A 454 25.54 14.15 -26.55
C HIS A 454 25.20 14.01 -28.04
N ASP A 455 23.95 13.64 -28.34
CA ASP A 455 23.38 13.68 -29.69
C ASP A 455 23.14 15.13 -30.14
N ALA A 456 23.59 15.50 -31.32
CA ALA A 456 23.39 16.83 -31.86
C ALA A 456 22.54 16.80 -33.14
N VAL A 457 21.97 17.96 -33.47
CA VAL A 457 21.25 18.15 -34.74
C VAL A 457 22.14 17.81 -35.95
N TYR A 458 21.50 17.58 -37.10
CA TYR A 458 22.17 17.20 -38.37
C TYR A 458 22.82 15.81 -38.36
N ASN A 459 22.31 14.87 -37.54
CA ASN A 459 22.87 13.51 -37.42
C ASN A 459 24.35 13.54 -37.01
N GLN A 460 24.63 14.24 -35.91
CA GLN A 460 25.98 14.46 -35.40
C GLN A 460 26.06 14.05 -33.94
N LEU A 461 27.25 13.65 -33.52
CA LEU A 461 27.60 13.29 -32.15
C LEU A 461 28.70 14.24 -31.68
N VAL A 462 28.62 14.65 -30.42
CA VAL A 462 29.63 15.49 -29.80
C VAL A 462 30.37 14.67 -28.75
N GLN A 463 31.71 14.70 -28.80
CA GLN A 463 32.57 14.18 -27.73
C GLN A 463 33.42 15.32 -27.17
N VAL A 464 33.35 15.56 -25.87
CA VAL A 464 34.21 16.51 -25.16
C VAL A 464 35.26 15.76 -24.35
N THR A 465 36.53 16.09 -24.57
CA THR A 465 37.69 15.55 -23.85
C THR A 465 38.39 16.67 -23.08
N SER A 466 39.47 16.37 -22.34
CA SER A 466 40.25 17.42 -21.66
C SER A 466 40.97 18.38 -22.60
N SER A 467 41.17 18.01 -23.88
CA SER A 467 41.94 18.79 -24.86
C SER A 467 41.11 19.41 -25.97
N SER A 468 39.99 18.79 -26.35
CA SER A 468 39.21 19.20 -27.52
C SER A 468 37.74 18.78 -27.44
N VAL A 469 36.93 19.45 -28.25
CA VAL A 469 35.54 19.11 -28.57
C VAL A 469 35.52 18.57 -30.00
N ARG A 470 35.08 17.33 -30.18
CA ARG A 470 35.05 16.62 -31.45
C ARG A 470 33.61 16.49 -31.93
N LEU A 471 33.36 16.85 -33.18
CA LEU A 471 32.07 16.71 -33.85
C LEU A 471 32.17 15.56 -34.86
N VAL A 472 31.30 14.56 -34.72
CA VAL A 472 31.37 13.29 -35.44
C VAL A 472 30.04 13.05 -36.14
N SER A 473 30.04 12.43 -37.32
CA SER A 473 28.78 12.03 -37.96
C SER A 473 28.20 10.81 -37.26
N SER A 474 26.92 10.82 -36.88
CA SER A 474 26.27 9.64 -36.29
C SER A 474 26.14 8.50 -37.30
N ILE A 475 25.97 8.83 -38.59
CA ILE A 475 25.81 7.87 -39.70
C ILE A 475 27.16 7.30 -40.16
N SER A 476 28.09 8.16 -40.60
CA SER A 476 29.37 7.69 -41.14
C SER A 476 30.40 7.37 -40.05
N ARG A 477 30.16 7.79 -38.80
CA ARG A 477 31.07 7.64 -37.64
C ARG A 477 32.41 8.36 -37.78
N GLU A 478 32.62 9.11 -38.86
CA GLU A 478 33.84 9.87 -39.11
C GLU A 478 33.83 11.25 -38.44
N LEU A 479 35.02 11.73 -38.05
CA LEU A 479 35.23 13.08 -37.54
C LEU A 479 34.91 14.12 -38.62
N ARG A 480 34.08 15.11 -38.27
CA ARG A 480 33.71 16.24 -39.13
C ARG A 480 34.49 17.50 -38.81
N ASP A 481 34.60 17.84 -37.52
CA ASP A 481 35.29 19.04 -37.06
C ASP A 481 35.83 18.83 -35.64
N GLU A 482 36.82 19.63 -35.26
CA GLU A 482 37.44 19.58 -33.93
C GLU A 482 37.83 20.97 -33.45
N TRP A 483 37.24 21.38 -32.32
CA TRP A 483 37.64 22.58 -31.60
C TRP A 483 38.67 22.20 -30.54
N ASN A 484 39.82 22.89 -30.52
CA ASN A 484 40.92 22.59 -29.59
C ASN A 484 41.02 23.66 -28.50
N ALA A 485 41.22 23.24 -27.27
CA ALA A 485 41.46 24.17 -26.16
C ALA A 485 42.79 24.93 -26.36
N PRO A 486 42.88 26.21 -25.95
CA PRO A 486 44.11 26.99 -26.06
C PRO A 486 45.28 26.35 -25.30
N SER A 487 46.50 26.46 -25.84
CA SER A 487 47.69 25.82 -25.25
C SER A 487 47.91 26.23 -23.78
N GLY A 488 47.92 25.24 -22.89
CA GLY A 488 48.13 25.43 -21.45
C GLY A 488 46.85 25.43 -20.60
N TYR A 489 45.66 25.42 -21.22
CA TYR A 489 44.38 25.32 -20.53
C TYR A 489 43.66 24.04 -20.94
N SER A 490 43.41 23.14 -19.99
CA SER A 490 42.57 21.96 -20.19
C SER A 490 41.09 22.30 -19.98
N ILE A 491 40.21 21.60 -20.69
CA ILE A 491 38.76 21.60 -20.41
C ILE A 491 38.55 20.84 -19.11
N ASN A 492 37.85 21.47 -18.16
CA ASN A 492 37.61 20.90 -16.83
C ASN A 492 36.16 20.41 -16.67
N VAL A 493 35.21 21.15 -17.24
CA VAL A 493 33.77 20.84 -17.17
C VAL A 493 33.14 21.22 -18.50
N ALA A 494 32.20 20.42 -18.98
CA ALA A 494 31.43 20.72 -20.19
C ALA A 494 30.00 20.20 -20.07
N THR A 495 29.11 20.82 -20.83
CA THR A 495 27.73 20.41 -21.03
C THR A 495 27.32 20.75 -22.46
N ALA A 496 26.41 19.98 -23.03
CA ALA A 496 25.89 20.22 -24.37
C ALA A 496 24.40 19.85 -24.42
N ASN A 497 23.68 20.51 -25.33
CA ASN A 497 22.36 20.10 -25.76
C ASN A 497 22.39 19.87 -27.29
N ALA A 498 21.23 19.72 -27.93
CA ALA A 498 21.16 19.40 -29.35
C ALA A 498 21.86 20.41 -30.29
N THR A 499 22.00 21.69 -29.88
CA THR A 499 22.52 22.78 -30.74
C THR A 499 23.67 23.58 -30.13
N GLN A 500 23.92 23.45 -28.83
CA GLN A 500 24.82 24.32 -28.07
C GLN A 500 25.78 23.50 -27.23
N ILE A 501 26.99 24.03 -27.04
CA ILE A 501 28.00 23.48 -26.14
C ILE A 501 28.50 24.61 -25.25
N LEU A 502 28.54 24.35 -23.94
CA LEU A 502 29.13 25.24 -22.96
C LEU A 502 30.22 24.50 -22.19
N LEU A 503 31.42 25.07 -22.17
CA LEU A 503 32.57 24.45 -21.52
C LEU A 503 33.38 25.47 -20.72
N ALA A 504 34.04 24.96 -19.70
CA ALA A 504 34.98 25.70 -18.87
C ALA A 504 36.38 25.12 -19.00
N THR A 505 37.38 25.99 -19.20
CA THR A 505 38.79 25.61 -19.15
C THR A 505 39.45 26.09 -17.86
N GLY A 506 40.63 25.55 -17.54
CA GLY A 506 41.49 26.08 -16.46
C GLY A 506 41.67 27.60 -16.57
N GLY A 507 41.84 28.28 -15.43
CA GLY A 507 41.98 29.74 -15.39
C GLY A 507 40.66 30.54 -15.42
N GLY A 508 39.52 29.87 -15.24
CA GLY A 508 38.20 30.52 -15.11
C GLY A 508 37.58 30.97 -16.43
N HIS A 509 37.97 30.38 -17.56
CA HIS A 509 37.44 30.73 -18.87
C HIS A 509 36.17 29.93 -19.18
N LEU A 510 35.10 30.64 -19.58
CA LEU A 510 33.83 30.08 -20.04
C LEU A 510 33.70 30.31 -21.56
N VAL A 511 33.50 29.23 -22.30
CA VAL A 511 33.44 29.23 -23.78
C VAL A 511 32.10 28.65 -24.22
N TYR A 512 31.42 29.36 -25.12
CA TYR A 512 30.15 28.97 -25.73
C TYR A 512 30.37 28.70 -27.23
N LEU A 513 30.06 27.47 -27.64
CA LEU A 513 30.12 27.00 -29.03
C LEU A 513 28.71 26.67 -29.52
N GLU A 514 28.47 26.91 -30.81
CA GLU A 514 27.27 26.47 -31.53
C GLU A 514 27.60 25.34 -32.49
N ILE A 515 26.69 24.38 -32.55
CA ILE A 515 26.77 23.21 -33.42
C ILE A 515 26.04 23.53 -34.72
N ASN A 516 26.80 23.65 -35.80
CA ASN A 516 26.26 23.81 -37.16
C ASN A 516 26.48 22.51 -37.93
N ASP A 517 25.87 22.41 -39.12
CA ASP A 517 26.05 21.27 -40.01
C ASP A 517 27.52 21.06 -40.39
N GLY A 518 28.18 20.18 -39.62
CA GLY A 518 29.54 19.71 -39.85
C GLY A 518 30.60 20.68 -39.37
N LYS A 519 30.24 21.67 -38.54
CA LYS A 519 31.18 22.68 -38.04
C LYS A 519 30.84 23.19 -36.65
N LEU A 520 31.84 23.28 -35.80
CA LEU A 520 31.77 23.93 -34.49
C LEU A 520 32.16 25.41 -34.62
N THR A 521 31.31 26.31 -34.13
CA THR A 521 31.60 27.75 -34.13
C THR A 521 31.68 28.30 -32.72
N GLU A 522 32.83 28.84 -32.36
CA GLU A 522 32.98 29.60 -31.13
C GLU A 522 32.30 30.96 -31.26
N VAL A 523 31.24 31.17 -30.47
CA VAL A 523 30.43 32.39 -30.52
C VAL A 523 30.87 33.38 -29.46
N LYS A 524 31.21 32.89 -28.25
CA LYS A 524 31.59 33.76 -27.13
C LYS A 524 32.58 33.09 -26.20
N HIS A 525 33.53 33.90 -25.72
CA HIS A 525 34.51 33.53 -24.70
C HIS A 525 34.59 34.65 -23.64
N VAL A 526 34.50 34.28 -22.37
CA VAL A 526 34.58 35.20 -21.22
C VAL A 526 35.48 34.61 -20.14
N GLN A 527 36.31 35.43 -19.50
CA GLN A 527 37.05 35.04 -18.30
C GLN A 527 36.29 35.49 -17.06
N LEU A 528 35.98 34.56 -16.17
CA LEU A 528 35.31 34.80 -14.90
C LEU A 528 36.33 35.05 -13.78
N GLU A 529 35.83 35.59 -12.67
CA GLU A 529 36.62 35.98 -11.49
C GLU A 529 37.21 34.79 -10.72
N TYR A 530 36.53 33.64 -10.78
CA TYR A 530 36.88 32.42 -10.04
C TYR A 530 36.75 31.20 -10.95
N GLU A 531 37.32 30.08 -10.51
CA GLU A 531 37.17 28.80 -11.22
C GLU A 531 35.74 28.27 -11.15
N ILE A 532 35.37 27.54 -12.20
CA ILE A 532 34.05 26.97 -12.41
C ILE A 532 34.04 25.52 -11.93
N SER A 533 33.02 25.13 -11.17
CA SER A 533 32.90 23.79 -10.60
C SER A 533 31.92 22.89 -11.35
N CYS A 534 30.84 23.46 -11.89
CA CYS A 534 29.78 22.75 -12.59
C CYS A 534 29.03 23.69 -13.55
N LEU A 535 28.43 23.12 -14.59
CA LEU A 535 27.78 23.84 -15.69
C LEU A 535 26.52 23.08 -16.10
N ASP A 536 25.47 23.80 -16.49
CA ASP A 536 24.32 23.21 -17.16
C ASP A 536 23.63 24.17 -18.14
N ILE A 537 23.15 23.63 -19.26
CA ILE A 537 22.42 24.34 -20.31
C ILE A 537 21.21 23.52 -20.80
N ASN A 538 20.64 22.69 -19.93
CA ASN A 538 19.47 21.90 -20.28
C ASN A 538 18.33 22.83 -20.75
N PRO A 539 17.72 22.59 -21.94
CA PRO A 539 16.68 23.45 -22.48
C PRO A 539 15.45 23.47 -21.57
N ILE A 540 15.06 24.67 -21.15
CA ILE A 540 13.85 24.94 -20.38
C ILE A 540 13.00 25.99 -21.12
N GLY A 541 11.69 25.74 -21.26
CA GLY A 541 10.76 26.61 -21.98
C GLY A 541 10.23 26.00 -23.28
N GLU A 542 9.92 26.83 -24.27
CA GLU A 542 9.22 26.40 -25.50
C GLU A 542 10.12 25.69 -26.53
N ASN A 543 11.43 25.92 -26.50
CA ASN A 543 12.36 25.32 -27.47
C ASN A 543 13.08 24.11 -26.84
N PRO A 544 12.85 22.89 -27.34
CA PRO A 544 13.47 21.69 -26.78
C PRO A 544 14.94 21.49 -27.16
N ASN A 545 15.46 22.25 -28.15
CA ASN A 545 16.78 22.00 -28.73
C ASN A 545 17.86 23.00 -28.28
N SER A 546 17.47 24.13 -27.67
CA SER A 546 18.38 25.21 -27.29
C SER A 546 17.93 25.87 -26.00
N SER A 547 18.88 26.21 -25.14
CA SER A 547 18.65 26.99 -23.93
C SER A 547 18.92 28.48 -24.13
N GLN A 548 18.14 29.29 -23.42
CA GLN A 548 18.36 30.74 -23.28
C GLN A 548 19.23 31.10 -22.07
N LEU A 549 19.38 30.15 -21.14
CA LEU A 549 20.03 30.34 -19.84
C LEU A 549 21.12 29.29 -19.63
N ALA A 550 22.18 29.68 -18.94
CA ALA A 550 23.24 28.80 -18.48
C ALA A 550 23.40 28.91 -16.96
N ALA A 551 23.38 27.78 -16.26
CA ALA A 551 23.69 27.72 -14.84
C ALA A 551 25.17 27.38 -14.64
N VAL A 552 25.85 28.16 -13.78
CA VAL A 552 27.30 28.04 -13.56
C VAL A 552 27.58 28.08 -12.06
N GLY A 553 28.16 27.00 -11.53
CA GLY A 553 28.65 26.92 -10.15
C GLY A 553 30.11 27.36 -10.04
N MET A 554 30.44 28.09 -8.97
CA MET A 554 31.78 28.67 -8.75
C MET A 554 32.49 28.02 -7.54
N TRP A 555 33.82 27.88 -7.60
CA TRP A 555 34.63 27.34 -6.51
C TRP A 555 34.79 28.31 -5.34
N THR A 556 35.42 29.45 -5.57
CA THR A 556 35.97 30.29 -4.49
C THR A 556 34.91 31.04 -3.71
N ASP A 557 33.92 31.60 -4.41
CA ASP A 557 32.86 32.37 -3.78
C ASP A 557 31.59 31.55 -3.55
N ILE A 558 31.61 30.22 -3.78
CA ILE A 558 30.53 29.29 -3.42
C ILE A 558 29.15 29.83 -3.84
N SER A 559 29.05 30.20 -5.11
CA SER A 559 27.87 30.82 -5.71
C SER A 559 27.39 30.01 -6.92
N VAL A 560 26.09 30.07 -7.18
CA VAL A 560 25.52 29.68 -8.47
C VAL A 560 25.10 30.94 -9.21
N ARG A 561 25.46 31.01 -10.49
CA ARG A 561 25.27 32.15 -11.35
C ARG A 561 24.47 31.74 -12.58
N ILE A 562 23.48 32.54 -12.95
CA ILE A 562 22.70 32.38 -14.17
C ILE A 562 23.20 33.36 -15.21
N PHE A 563 23.57 32.86 -16.38
CA PHE A 563 24.01 33.65 -17.53
C PHE A 563 23.01 33.58 -18.68
N SER A 564 22.90 34.65 -19.46
CA SER A 564 22.14 34.62 -20.72
C SER A 564 22.96 34.05 -21.88
N LEU A 565 22.34 33.20 -22.70
CA LEU A 565 22.90 32.74 -23.97
C LEU A 565 22.29 33.54 -25.13
N PRO A 566 23.07 33.88 -26.17
CA PRO A 566 24.49 33.52 -26.41
C PRO A 566 25.51 34.51 -25.81
N HIS A 567 25.06 35.60 -25.16
CA HIS A 567 25.92 36.73 -24.82
C HIS A 567 26.83 36.51 -23.61
N LEU A 568 26.54 35.53 -22.76
CA LEU A 568 27.20 35.25 -21.48
C LEU A 568 27.16 36.44 -20.51
N ASN A 569 26.04 37.16 -20.47
CA ASN A 569 25.84 38.22 -19.47
C ASN A 569 25.29 37.61 -18.17
N LEU A 570 25.86 38.00 -17.04
CA LEU A 570 25.37 37.58 -15.73
C LEU A 570 23.98 38.20 -15.47
N ILE A 571 22.98 37.35 -15.22
CA ILE A 571 21.62 37.76 -14.88
C ILE A 571 21.43 37.75 -13.37
N THR A 572 21.77 36.64 -12.71
CA THR A 572 21.55 36.43 -11.27
C THR A 572 22.77 35.75 -10.67
N LYS A 573 23.14 36.19 -9.47
CA LYS A 573 24.17 35.56 -8.63
C LYS A 573 23.54 35.24 -7.29
N GLU A 574 23.48 33.96 -6.96
CA GLU A 574 22.94 33.48 -5.70
C GLU A 574 24.06 32.88 -4.84
N GLN A 575 24.12 33.33 -3.59
CA GLN A 575 25.15 32.92 -2.64
C GLN A 575 24.68 31.68 -1.87
N LEU A 576 25.34 30.54 -2.08
CA LEU A 576 24.93 29.28 -1.43
C LEU A 576 25.33 29.26 0.05
N GLY A 577 26.43 29.93 0.40
CA GLY A 577 26.92 30.01 1.79
C GLY A 577 27.56 28.71 2.29
N GLY A 578 28.36 28.81 3.35
CA GLY A 578 29.20 27.71 3.86
C GLY A 578 30.60 27.68 3.24
N GLU A 579 31.31 26.58 3.43
CA GLU A 579 32.69 26.34 2.93
C GLU A 579 32.74 25.29 1.80
N ILE A 580 31.57 24.77 1.39
CA ILE A 580 31.47 23.59 0.53
C ILE A 580 30.98 23.99 -0.86
N ILE A 581 31.76 23.62 -1.88
CA ILE A 581 31.52 24.03 -3.27
C ILE A 581 30.32 23.29 -3.90
N PRO A 582 29.62 23.93 -4.87
CA PRO A 582 28.67 23.24 -5.72
C PRO A 582 29.41 22.24 -6.63
N ARG A 583 28.90 21.02 -6.74
CA ARG A 583 29.47 19.93 -7.54
C ARG A 583 28.64 19.59 -8.77
N SER A 584 27.34 19.86 -8.75
CA SER A 584 26.46 19.65 -9.90
C SER A 584 25.33 20.69 -9.89
N VAL A 585 24.93 21.14 -11.07
CA VAL A 585 23.76 22.01 -11.29
C VAL A 585 22.90 21.42 -12.41
N LEU A 586 21.58 21.60 -12.32
CA LEU A 586 20.64 21.15 -13.35
C LEU A 586 19.46 22.11 -13.47
N LEU A 587 19.18 22.55 -14.69
CA LEU A 587 17.97 23.26 -15.09
C LEU A 587 16.92 22.24 -15.52
N CYS A 588 15.70 22.31 -14.97
CA CYS A 588 14.64 21.37 -15.34
C CYS A 588 13.25 21.98 -15.23
N THR A 589 12.28 21.40 -15.92
CA THR A 589 10.85 21.74 -15.81
C THR A 589 10.06 20.45 -15.63
N PHE A 590 9.11 20.42 -14.69
CA PHE A 590 8.35 19.21 -14.38
C PHE A 590 6.92 19.28 -14.94
N GLU A 591 6.47 18.18 -15.56
CA GLU A 591 5.28 18.12 -16.44
C GLU A 591 3.93 18.45 -15.78
N GLY A 592 3.83 18.49 -14.44
CA GLY A 592 2.59 18.85 -13.76
C GLY A 592 2.44 20.32 -13.34
N VAL A 593 3.51 21.13 -13.40
CA VAL A 593 3.57 22.39 -12.62
C VAL A 593 3.80 23.64 -13.48
N ARG A 594 4.29 23.53 -14.73
CA ARG A 594 4.76 24.69 -15.54
C ARG A 594 5.74 25.61 -14.80
N ILE A 595 6.38 25.12 -13.73
CA ILE A 595 7.41 25.83 -12.97
C ILE A 595 8.75 25.21 -13.34
N SER A 596 9.71 26.06 -13.68
CA SER A 596 11.10 25.67 -13.92
C SER A 596 11.90 25.75 -12.62
N TYR A 597 12.83 24.84 -12.44
CA TYR A 597 13.67 24.72 -11.25
C TYR A 597 15.14 24.75 -11.62
N LEU A 598 15.94 25.28 -10.69
CA LEU A 598 17.38 25.09 -10.63
C LEU A 598 17.69 24.20 -9.44
N LEU A 599 18.37 23.09 -9.71
CA LEU A 599 18.89 22.18 -8.69
C LEU A 599 20.40 22.37 -8.58
N CYS A 600 20.91 22.41 -7.35
CA CYS A 600 22.33 22.59 -7.06
C CYS A 600 22.78 21.63 -5.96
N ALA A 601 23.59 20.63 -6.30
CA ALA A 601 24.18 19.69 -5.36
C ALA A 601 25.52 20.20 -4.85
N LEU A 602 25.72 20.16 -3.53
CA LEU A 602 26.97 20.52 -2.85
C LEU A 602 27.85 19.28 -2.61
N GLY A 603 29.14 19.50 -2.38
CA GLY A 603 30.11 18.42 -2.14
C GLY A 603 29.93 17.62 -0.83
N ASP A 604 29.05 18.06 0.08
CA ASP A 604 28.70 17.35 1.31
C ASP A 604 27.44 16.49 1.16
N GLY A 605 26.88 16.41 -0.04
CA GLY A 605 25.66 15.65 -0.32
C GLY A 605 24.36 16.42 -0.07
N HIS A 606 24.42 17.69 0.36
CA HIS A 606 23.21 18.51 0.40
C HIS A 606 22.79 18.97 -0.99
N LEU A 607 21.48 19.04 -1.22
CA LEU A 607 20.92 19.69 -2.40
C LEU A 607 20.21 20.99 -2.01
N LEU A 608 20.46 22.03 -2.78
CA LEU A 608 19.67 23.26 -2.82
C LEU A 608 18.78 23.25 -4.06
N ASN A 609 17.49 23.53 -3.90
CA ASN A 609 16.59 23.79 -5.03
C ASN A 609 16.08 25.23 -5.00
N PHE A 610 15.80 25.75 -6.20
CA PHE A 610 15.29 27.09 -6.41
C PHE A 610 14.22 27.04 -7.50
N GLN A 611 13.15 27.84 -7.32
CA GLN A 611 12.23 28.15 -8.41
C GLN A 611 12.87 29.20 -9.31
N LEU A 612 12.95 28.89 -10.61
CA LEU A 612 13.55 29.75 -11.62
C LEU A 612 12.45 30.42 -12.45
N ASN A 613 12.47 31.75 -12.48
CA ASN A 613 11.61 32.52 -13.36
C ASN A 613 12.27 32.73 -14.72
N LEU A 614 11.71 32.11 -15.76
CA LEU A 614 12.24 32.17 -17.13
C LEU A 614 12.28 33.59 -17.72
N SER A 615 11.41 34.50 -17.27
CA SER A 615 11.31 35.85 -17.84
C SER A 615 12.43 36.79 -17.39
N ASN A 616 12.93 36.63 -16.16
CA ASN A 616 13.92 37.52 -15.56
C ASN A 616 15.16 36.81 -15.01
N GLY A 617 15.19 35.47 -15.03
CA GLY A 617 16.30 34.64 -14.53
C GLY A 617 16.47 34.63 -13.01
N GLU A 618 15.49 35.14 -12.26
CA GLU A 618 15.54 35.24 -10.80
C GLU A 618 15.30 33.89 -10.13
N LEU A 619 16.03 33.65 -9.04
CA LEU A 619 15.94 32.45 -8.22
C LEU A 619 15.16 32.76 -6.93
N THR A 620 14.13 31.98 -6.66
CA THR A 620 13.24 32.16 -5.49
C THR A 620 12.98 30.82 -4.79
N ASP A 621 12.34 30.84 -3.62
CA ASP A 621 11.94 29.63 -2.86
C ASP A 621 13.07 28.63 -2.59
N ARG A 622 14.22 29.15 -2.12
CA ARG A 622 15.40 28.35 -1.76
C ARG A 622 15.05 27.32 -0.67
N LYS A 623 15.22 26.02 -0.94
CA LYS A 623 15.16 24.96 0.10
C LYS A 623 16.44 24.14 0.11
N LYS A 624 16.84 23.71 1.31
CA LYS A 624 18.00 22.85 1.56
C LYS A 624 17.54 21.47 1.99
N ILE A 625 17.97 20.44 1.28
CA ILE A 625 17.61 19.05 1.49
C ILE A 625 18.88 18.25 1.79
N GLY A 626 18.75 17.19 2.61
CA GLY A 626 19.83 16.25 2.93
C GLY A 626 20.19 15.33 1.76
N GLN A 627 20.88 14.21 2.06
CA GLN A 627 21.43 13.28 1.07
C GLN A 627 20.44 12.87 -0.05
N LEU A 628 21.02 12.71 -1.24
CA LEU A 628 20.40 12.74 -2.56
C LEU A 628 19.46 11.57 -2.84
N SER A 629 18.19 11.86 -3.14
CA SER A 629 17.35 11.13 -4.11
C SER A 629 16.17 12.00 -4.56
N PHE A 630 15.81 11.98 -5.85
CA PHE A 630 14.83 12.89 -6.46
C PHE A 630 13.77 12.16 -7.23
N ILE A 631 12.48 12.43 -6.96
CA ILE A 631 11.40 12.20 -7.93
C ILE A 631 10.26 13.23 -7.76
N VAL A 632 9.56 13.59 -8.83
CA VAL A 632 8.44 14.54 -8.80
C VAL A 632 7.09 13.82 -8.82
N SER A 633 6.13 14.29 -8.02
CA SER A 633 4.74 13.83 -8.08
C SER A 633 3.76 15.00 -7.89
N ASN A 634 2.72 15.04 -8.74
CA ASN A 634 1.50 15.82 -8.56
C ASN A 634 1.64 17.19 -7.86
N LYS A 635 2.26 18.15 -8.56
CA LYS A 635 2.37 19.58 -8.17
C LYS A 635 3.35 19.88 -7.02
N LYS A 636 4.09 18.90 -6.49
CA LYS A 636 5.14 19.09 -5.46
C LYS A 636 6.38 18.21 -5.75
N LEU A 637 7.56 18.68 -5.33
CA LEU A 637 8.78 17.85 -5.37
C LEU A 637 8.73 16.81 -4.23
N LEU A 638 8.93 15.53 -4.56
CA LEU A 638 9.10 14.45 -3.60
C LEU A 638 10.57 14.01 -3.55
N TYR A 639 10.96 13.40 -2.44
CA TYR A 639 12.30 12.85 -2.25
C TYR A 639 12.13 11.44 -1.73
N SER A 640 12.48 10.46 -2.56
CA SER A 640 12.39 9.03 -2.23
C SER A 640 13.73 8.39 -2.49
N ASN A 641 14.28 7.71 -1.51
CA ASN A 641 15.57 7.03 -1.65
C ASN A 641 15.49 5.94 -2.71
N VAL A 642 16.54 5.76 -3.53
CA VAL A 642 16.66 4.57 -4.39
C VAL A 642 17.35 3.46 -3.58
N ASN A 643 16.84 2.24 -3.67
CA ASN A 643 17.32 1.08 -2.91
C ASN A 643 18.60 0.50 -3.53
N LEU A 644 19.63 1.34 -3.66
CA LEU A 644 20.96 1.01 -4.13
C LEU A 644 22.00 1.63 -3.20
N LYS A 645 23.06 0.88 -2.87
CA LYS A 645 24.08 1.31 -1.89
C LYS A 645 24.85 2.54 -2.33
N GLU A 646 25.34 2.55 -3.57
CA GLU A 646 26.10 3.65 -4.13
C GLU A 646 25.95 3.66 -5.64
N VAL A 647 25.59 4.82 -6.19
CA VAL A 647 25.50 5.06 -7.63
C VAL A 647 26.52 6.14 -7.97
N GLY A 648 27.54 5.76 -8.73
CA GLY A 648 28.57 6.70 -9.17
C GLY A 648 28.08 7.57 -10.33
N HIS A 649 27.46 6.96 -11.33
CA HIS A 649 26.93 7.62 -12.51
C HIS A 649 25.64 6.93 -12.99
N MET A 650 24.79 7.68 -13.68
CA MET A 650 23.52 7.19 -14.22
C MET A 650 23.17 7.96 -15.48
N CYS A 651 22.58 7.28 -16.47
CA CYS A 651 21.99 7.91 -17.64
C CYS A 651 20.73 7.16 -18.10
N PRO A 652 19.78 7.83 -18.77
CA PRO A 652 18.74 7.13 -19.52
C PRO A 652 19.37 6.22 -20.58
N PHE A 653 18.75 5.07 -20.84
CA PHE A 653 19.17 4.16 -21.90
C PHE A 653 17.94 3.45 -22.45
N ASN A 654 17.29 4.07 -23.43
CA ASN A 654 16.08 3.55 -24.06
C ASN A 654 16.44 2.79 -25.33
N SER A 655 16.79 1.51 -25.22
CA SER A 655 17.13 0.68 -26.39
C SER A 655 15.95 -0.19 -26.81
N ALA A 656 15.99 -0.79 -28.00
CA ALA A 656 14.94 -1.70 -28.45
C ALA A 656 14.80 -2.95 -27.54
N ALA A 657 15.91 -3.42 -26.97
CA ALA A 657 15.96 -4.55 -26.05
C ALA A 657 15.56 -4.16 -24.61
N PHE A 658 15.91 -2.94 -24.21
CA PHE A 658 15.65 -2.37 -22.89
C PHE A 658 14.86 -1.05 -23.04
N PRO A 659 13.55 -1.12 -23.33
CA PRO A 659 12.72 0.07 -23.45
C PRO A 659 12.56 0.76 -22.09
N ASP A 660 12.48 2.09 -22.09
CA ASP A 660 12.24 2.93 -20.90
C ASP A 660 13.18 2.63 -19.71
N SER A 661 14.41 2.21 -20.01
CA SER A 661 15.39 1.74 -19.02
C SER A 661 16.48 2.76 -18.72
N LEU A 662 17.27 2.47 -17.68
CA LEU A 662 18.39 3.28 -17.22
C LEU A 662 19.65 2.44 -17.17
N ALA A 663 20.79 3.06 -17.48
CA ALA A 663 22.09 2.51 -17.18
C ALA A 663 22.62 3.12 -15.88
N ILE A 664 23.08 2.28 -14.95
CA ILE A 664 23.50 2.64 -13.60
C ILE A 664 24.90 2.07 -13.36
N ALA A 665 25.86 2.94 -13.06
CA ALA A 665 27.22 2.55 -12.68
C ALA A 665 27.35 2.50 -11.16
N LYS A 666 27.62 1.30 -10.64
CA LYS A 666 27.96 1.02 -9.25
C LYS A 666 29.46 0.79 -9.10
N GLU A 667 29.92 0.58 -7.86
CA GLU A 667 31.32 0.21 -7.61
C GLU A 667 31.61 -1.19 -8.17
N GLY A 668 32.16 -1.23 -9.37
CA GLY A 668 32.62 -2.46 -10.03
C GLY A 668 31.60 -3.16 -10.93
N GLU A 669 30.44 -2.54 -11.15
CA GLU A 669 29.34 -3.12 -11.91
C GLU A 669 28.58 -2.03 -12.68
N LEU A 670 28.23 -2.33 -13.93
CA LEU A 670 27.29 -1.58 -14.76
C LEU A 670 25.98 -2.38 -14.84
N THR A 671 24.88 -1.80 -14.37
CA THR A 671 23.56 -2.43 -14.37
C THR A 671 22.62 -1.68 -15.30
N ILE A 672 21.78 -2.39 -16.05
CA ILE A 672 20.67 -1.83 -16.83
C ILE A 672 19.37 -2.32 -16.23
N GLY A 673 18.41 -1.41 -16.04
CA GLY A 673 17.12 -1.76 -15.48
C GLY A 673 16.12 -0.62 -15.53
N THR A 674 14.86 -0.96 -15.27
CA THR A 674 13.77 0.01 -15.17
C THR A 674 13.62 0.47 -13.72
N ILE A 675 13.16 1.71 -13.52
CA ILE A 675 12.70 2.14 -12.19
C ILE A 675 11.28 1.60 -12.00
N ASP A 676 11.00 1.06 -10.81
CA ASP A 676 9.62 0.74 -10.42
C ASP A 676 8.76 2.00 -10.30
N ASP A 677 7.45 1.82 -10.18
CA ASP A 677 6.53 2.93 -9.92
C ASP A 677 7.01 3.79 -8.75
N ILE A 678 6.92 5.10 -8.96
CA ILE A 678 7.38 6.13 -8.03
C ILE A 678 6.46 6.12 -6.80
N GLN A 679 6.80 5.28 -5.82
CA GLN A 679 6.08 5.15 -4.56
C GLN A 679 7.05 5.35 -3.39
N LYS A 680 6.54 5.83 -2.24
CA LYS A 680 7.35 5.99 -1.02
C LYS A 680 7.84 4.62 -0.51
N LEU A 681 7.00 3.60 -0.64
CA LEU A 681 7.32 2.22 -0.28
C LEU A 681 7.30 1.35 -1.54
N HIS A 682 8.36 0.61 -1.77
CA HIS A 682 8.40 -0.41 -2.80
C HIS A 682 7.92 -1.75 -2.22
N ILE A 683 7.02 -2.42 -2.94
CA ILE A 683 6.45 -3.71 -2.55
C ILE A 683 6.84 -4.77 -3.59
N ARG A 684 7.63 -5.76 -3.17
CA ARG A 684 7.89 -6.96 -3.97
C ARG A 684 6.89 -8.05 -3.59
N THR A 685 6.30 -8.69 -4.58
CA THR A 685 5.33 -9.78 -4.42
C THR A 685 5.96 -11.12 -4.73
N ILE A 686 5.88 -12.06 -3.78
CA ILE A 686 6.26 -13.46 -3.98
C ILE A 686 4.99 -14.31 -3.90
N PRO A 687 4.40 -14.73 -5.02
CA PRO A 687 3.20 -15.56 -5.02
C PRO A 687 3.51 -16.95 -4.47
N LEU A 688 2.72 -17.43 -3.51
CA LEU A 688 2.88 -18.77 -2.94
C LEU A 688 1.89 -19.78 -3.56
N GLY A 689 0.72 -19.30 -3.99
CA GLY A 689 -0.39 -20.17 -4.40
C GLY A 689 -1.01 -20.95 -3.23
N GLU A 690 -0.68 -20.58 -2.00
CA GLU A 690 -1.15 -21.19 -0.74
C GLU A 690 -1.19 -20.14 0.38
N HIS A 691 -2.05 -20.36 1.38
CA HIS A 691 -2.28 -19.39 2.46
C HIS A 691 -1.18 -19.49 3.53
N ALA A 692 -0.30 -18.50 3.60
CA ALA A 692 0.69 -18.37 4.68
C ALA A 692 0.07 -17.75 5.94
N ARG A 693 0.28 -18.38 7.10
CA ARG A 693 -0.35 -17.97 8.38
C ARG A 693 0.63 -17.40 9.40
N ARG A 694 1.86 -17.89 9.41
CA ARG A 694 2.92 -17.52 10.37
C ARG A 694 4.26 -17.48 9.66
N ILE A 695 5.12 -16.53 10.05
CA ILE A 695 6.47 -16.38 9.49
C ILE A 695 7.48 -16.08 10.58
N CYS A 696 8.67 -16.65 10.44
CA CYS A 696 9.82 -16.28 11.25
C CYS A 696 11.11 -16.35 10.42
N HIS A 697 11.98 -15.36 10.61
CA HIS A 697 13.32 -15.32 10.03
C HIS A 697 14.35 -15.95 10.98
N GLN A 698 15.34 -16.66 10.42
CA GLN A 698 16.52 -17.11 11.15
C GLN A 698 17.76 -16.65 10.40
N GLU A 699 18.42 -15.63 10.95
CA GLU A 699 19.60 -15.00 10.34
C GLU A 699 20.77 -15.98 10.19
N GLN A 700 20.93 -16.92 11.13
CA GLN A 700 22.06 -17.86 11.15
C GLN A 700 22.03 -18.83 9.97
N SER A 701 20.83 -19.29 9.57
CA SER A 701 20.63 -20.18 8.43
C SER A 701 20.32 -19.44 7.12
N ARG A 702 20.09 -18.12 7.18
CA ARG A 702 19.61 -17.29 6.06
C ARG A 702 18.31 -17.80 5.44
N THR A 703 17.37 -18.17 6.29
CA THR A 703 16.09 -18.73 5.86
C THR A 703 14.91 -18.08 6.55
N PHE A 704 13.75 -18.15 5.90
CA PHE A 704 12.44 -18.01 6.53
C PHE A 704 11.81 -19.38 6.73
N ALA A 705 11.09 -19.55 7.83
CA ALA A 705 10.16 -20.66 8.00
C ALA A 705 8.73 -20.10 8.06
N ILE A 706 7.81 -20.72 7.33
CA ILE A 706 6.39 -20.36 7.34
C ILE A 706 5.50 -21.56 7.65
N CYS A 707 4.40 -21.30 8.35
CA CYS A 707 3.28 -22.25 8.45
C CYS A 707 2.27 -21.88 7.36
N SER A 708 1.95 -22.80 6.45
CA SER A 708 1.03 -22.58 5.35
C SER A 708 -0.10 -23.62 5.29
N LEU A 709 -1.16 -23.28 4.56
CA LEU A 709 -2.31 -24.11 4.26
C LEU A 709 -2.51 -24.15 2.74
N LYS A 710 -2.67 -25.36 2.19
CA LYS A 710 -2.97 -25.59 0.78
C LYS A 710 -4.22 -26.46 0.64
N ASN A 711 -5.17 -26.01 -0.18
CA ASN A 711 -6.36 -26.78 -0.51
C ASN A 711 -6.04 -27.80 -1.60
N GLN A 712 -6.46 -29.06 -1.43
CA GLN A 712 -6.36 -30.07 -2.48
C GLN A 712 -7.58 -30.01 -3.40
N SER A 713 -7.34 -30.20 -4.69
CA SER A 713 -8.37 -30.19 -5.76
C SER A 713 -9.16 -31.51 -5.89
N SER A 714 -9.14 -32.37 -4.86
CA SER A 714 -9.92 -33.61 -4.83
C SER A 714 -11.40 -33.36 -4.54
N ALA A 715 -12.27 -34.30 -4.92
CA ALA A 715 -13.72 -34.21 -4.72
C ALA A 715 -14.15 -34.06 -3.25
N ASP A 716 -13.29 -34.47 -2.32
CA ASP A 716 -13.34 -34.06 -0.92
C ASP A 716 -12.28 -32.95 -0.75
N GLU A 717 -12.69 -31.70 -0.56
CA GLU A 717 -11.79 -30.57 -0.32
C GLU A 717 -10.99 -30.79 0.98
N SER A 718 -9.85 -31.47 0.89
CA SER A 718 -9.00 -31.71 2.06
C SER A 718 -7.93 -30.62 2.19
N GLU A 719 -7.92 -29.95 3.34
CA GLU A 719 -6.88 -29.00 3.73
C GLU A 719 -5.57 -29.73 4.09
N MET A 720 -4.45 -29.30 3.51
CA MET A 720 -3.11 -29.78 3.88
C MET A 720 -2.32 -28.65 4.53
N HIS A 721 -1.88 -28.86 5.77
CA HIS A 721 -1.03 -27.93 6.51
C HIS A 721 0.44 -28.31 6.42
N LEU A 722 1.28 -27.31 6.20
CA LEU A 722 2.70 -27.48 5.88
C LEU A 722 3.55 -26.50 6.69
N ILE A 723 4.79 -26.90 6.97
CA ILE A 723 5.86 -26.00 7.37
C ILE A 723 6.83 -25.92 6.20
N ARG A 724 7.02 -24.72 5.63
CA ARG A 724 7.92 -24.46 4.51
C ARG A 724 9.18 -23.78 5.00
N LEU A 725 10.32 -24.18 4.47
CA LEU A 725 11.59 -23.48 4.58
C LEU A 725 11.87 -22.77 3.26
N ILE A 726 12.18 -21.48 3.35
CA ILE A 726 12.33 -20.57 2.23
C ILE A 726 13.67 -19.86 2.36
N ASP A 727 14.38 -19.67 1.25
CA ASP A 727 15.62 -18.90 1.22
C ASP A 727 15.35 -17.40 1.41
N ASP A 728 16.15 -16.70 2.22
CA ASP A 728 15.85 -15.30 2.56
C ASP A 728 16.25 -14.26 1.49
N GLN A 729 16.94 -14.68 0.42
CA GLN A 729 17.33 -13.80 -0.70
C GLN A 729 16.46 -14.05 -1.94
N THR A 730 16.38 -15.31 -2.36
CA THR A 730 15.67 -15.74 -3.57
C THR A 730 14.18 -15.92 -3.33
N PHE A 731 13.78 -16.22 -2.08
CA PHE A 731 12.43 -16.63 -1.70
C PHE A 731 11.98 -17.96 -2.32
N ASP A 732 12.92 -18.77 -2.80
CA ASP A 732 12.64 -20.11 -3.31
C ASP A 732 12.35 -21.10 -2.17
N PHE A 733 11.46 -22.05 -2.44
CA PHE A 733 11.17 -23.14 -1.51
C PHE A 733 12.35 -24.11 -1.43
N ILE A 734 12.94 -24.25 -0.23
CA ILE A 734 14.07 -25.16 0.02
C ILE A 734 13.58 -26.53 0.50
N SER A 735 12.72 -26.54 1.53
CA SER A 735 12.26 -27.76 2.20
C SER A 735 10.82 -27.65 2.66
N THR A 736 10.15 -28.79 2.83
CA THR A 736 8.75 -28.86 3.28
C THR A 736 8.58 -30.00 4.27
N TYR A 737 7.90 -29.71 5.38
CA TYR A 737 7.51 -30.68 6.38
C TYR A 737 5.97 -30.71 6.45
N PRO A 738 5.31 -31.83 6.08
CA PRO A 738 3.86 -31.96 6.19
C PRO A 738 3.44 -32.21 7.64
N LEU A 739 2.36 -31.54 8.07
CA LEU A 739 1.73 -31.81 9.36
C LEU A 739 0.73 -32.97 9.24
N ASP A 740 0.32 -33.53 10.37
CA ASP A 740 -0.68 -34.60 10.42
C ASP A 740 -2.05 -34.12 9.90
N THR A 741 -2.94 -35.06 9.55
CA THR A 741 -4.32 -34.71 9.19
C THR A 741 -5.01 -34.00 10.35
N PHE A 742 -5.70 -32.90 10.06
CA PHE A 742 -6.32 -32.00 11.04
C PHE A 742 -5.33 -31.27 11.97
N GLU A 743 -4.01 -31.32 11.72
CA GLU A 743 -3.02 -30.59 12.51
C GLU A 743 -2.67 -29.23 11.85
N TYR A 744 -2.82 -28.15 12.61
CA TYR A 744 -2.66 -26.77 12.15
C TYR A 744 -1.42 -26.15 12.80
N GLY A 745 -0.59 -25.46 12.02
CA GLY A 745 0.49 -24.62 12.55
C GLY A 745 -0.06 -23.31 13.12
N CYS A 746 -0.02 -23.14 14.44
CA CYS A 746 -0.60 -21.99 15.14
C CYS A 746 0.41 -20.88 15.45
N SER A 747 1.66 -21.25 15.75
CA SER A 747 2.74 -20.33 16.11
C SER A 747 4.10 -20.83 15.61
N ILE A 748 5.02 -19.92 15.35
CA ILE A 748 6.39 -20.23 14.93
C ILE A 748 7.36 -19.23 15.53
N LEU A 749 8.54 -19.69 15.92
CA LEU A 749 9.59 -18.89 16.57
C LEU A 749 10.97 -19.45 16.24
N SER A 750 11.92 -18.57 15.92
CA SER A 750 13.36 -18.88 15.91
C SER A 750 13.96 -18.49 17.25
N CYS A 751 14.63 -19.42 17.93
CA CYS A 751 15.25 -19.15 19.22
C CYS A 751 16.44 -20.08 19.52
N SER A 752 17.22 -19.68 20.53
CA SER A 752 18.31 -20.46 21.13
C SER A 752 18.05 -20.68 22.62
N PHE A 753 18.70 -21.68 23.20
CA PHE A 753 18.53 -22.09 24.60
C PHE A 753 19.84 -21.96 25.37
N SER A 754 19.78 -21.70 26.69
CA SER A 754 20.99 -21.39 27.49
C SER A 754 22.10 -22.45 27.43
N ASP A 755 21.72 -23.74 27.35
CA ASP A 755 22.63 -24.89 27.39
C ASP A 755 22.84 -25.51 25.99
N ASP A 756 22.64 -24.71 24.94
CA ASP A 756 22.76 -25.16 23.55
C ASP A 756 23.27 -24.05 22.63
N THR A 757 24.23 -24.39 21.76
CA THR A 757 24.77 -23.44 20.77
C THR A 757 23.93 -23.39 19.50
N ASN A 758 23.07 -24.38 19.28
CA ASN A 758 22.22 -24.46 18.11
C ASN A 758 21.07 -23.44 18.19
N VAL A 759 20.62 -23.02 17.02
CA VAL A 759 19.41 -22.19 16.85
C VAL A 759 18.33 -23.06 16.21
N TYR A 760 17.12 -22.97 16.73
CA TYR A 760 16.02 -23.84 16.36
C TYR A 760 14.82 -23.05 15.88
N TYR A 761 14.08 -23.63 14.94
CA TYR A 761 12.69 -23.26 14.70
C TYR A 761 11.77 -24.09 15.61
N CYS A 762 11.02 -23.43 16.47
CA CYS A 762 9.96 -24.03 17.28
C CYS A 762 8.61 -23.73 16.65
N VAL A 763 7.78 -24.75 16.41
CA VAL A 763 6.44 -24.63 15.84
C VAL A 763 5.42 -25.19 16.83
N GLY A 764 4.43 -24.38 17.19
CA GLY A 764 3.29 -24.80 18.01
C GLY A 764 2.11 -25.18 17.12
N THR A 765 1.52 -26.35 17.37
CA THR A 765 0.42 -26.90 16.58
C THR A 765 -0.85 -27.14 17.39
N ALA A 766 -1.96 -27.37 16.69
CA ALA A 766 -3.24 -27.78 17.26
C ALA A 766 -3.93 -28.81 16.34
N TYR A 767 -4.53 -29.85 16.91
CA TYR A 767 -5.39 -30.77 16.17
C TYR A 767 -6.84 -30.25 16.22
N VAL A 768 -7.35 -29.76 15.09
CA VAL A 768 -8.70 -29.18 14.98
C VAL A 768 -9.64 -30.22 14.40
N LEU A 769 -10.35 -30.92 15.28
CA LEU A 769 -11.31 -31.95 14.90
C LEU A 769 -12.70 -31.33 14.71
N PRO A 770 -13.45 -31.65 13.63
CA PRO A 770 -14.78 -31.07 13.39
C PRO A 770 -15.81 -31.29 14.51
N GLU A 771 -15.63 -32.34 15.31
CA GLU A 771 -16.51 -32.73 16.42
C GLU A 771 -16.24 -31.89 17.70
N GLU A 772 -15.13 -31.15 17.76
CA GLU A 772 -14.68 -30.42 18.94
C GLU A 772 -14.84 -28.89 18.77
N ASN A 773 -15.41 -28.22 19.78
CA ASN A 773 -15.51 -26.75 19.80
C ASN A 773 -14.18 -26.05 20.12
N GLU A 774 -13.26 -26.75 20.79
CA GLU A 774 -11.94 -26.24 21.18
C GLU A 774 -10.92 -27.39 21.04
N PRO A 775 -9.75 -27.16 20.43
CA PRO A 775 -8.74 -28.20 20.29
C PRO A 775 -8.29 -28.73 21.65
N THR A 776 -8.46 -30.04 21.86
CA THR A 776 -8.01 -30.71 23.10
C THR A 776 -6.58 -31.25 23.02
N LYS A 777 -6.01 -31.32 21.81
CA LYS A 777 -4.67 -31.83 21.53
C LYS A 777 -3.86 -30.86 20.66
N GLY A 778 -2.56 -30.78 20.92
CA GLY A 778 -1.58 -30.07 20.11
C GLY A 778 -0.17 -30.59 20.37
N ARG A 779 0.84 -30.03 19.71
CA ARG A 779 2.25 -30.34 19.97
C ARG A 779 3.15 -29.12 19.77
N ILE A 780 4.36 -29.20 20.32
CA ILE A 780 5.47 -28.29 20.00
C ILE A 780 6.52 -29.10 19.25
N LEU A 781 6.85 -28.69 18.03
CA LEU A 781 7.86 -29.30 17.16
C LEU A 781 9.12 -28.44 17.16
N VAL A 782 10.29 -29.05 17.27
CA VAL A 782 11.59 -28.35 17.27
C VAL A 782 12.41 -28.82 16.09
N PHE A 783 12.76 -27.89 15.20
CA PHE A 783 13.55 -28.16 14.00
C PHE A 783 14.90 -27.47 14.06
N VAL A 784 15.92 -28.15 13.56
CA VAL A 784 17.19 -27.54 13.16
C VAL A 784 17.25 -27.49 11.64
N VAL A 785 17.90 -26.46 11.09
CA VAL A 785 18.20 -26.38 9.66
C VAL A 785 19.57 -27.00 9.42
N GLU A 786 19.60 -28.20 8.84
CA GLU A 786 20.82 -28.91 8.45
C GLU A 786 20.73 -29.25 6.95
N ASP A 787 21.80 -28.97 6.20
CA ASP A 787 21.88 -29.22 4.75
C ASP A 787 20.67 -28.69 3.94
N GLY A 788 20.14 -27.53 4.33
CA GLY A 788 18.96 -26.91 3.68
C GLY A 788 17.65 -27.63 3.96
N LYS A 789 17.56 -28.48 4.99
CA LYS A 789 16.34 -29.21 5.35
C LYS A 789 15.92 -28.95 6.79
N LEU A 790 14.60 -29.01 7.01
CA LEU A 790 14.03 -29.00 8.35
C LEU A 790 14.15 -30.40 8.96
N GLN A 791 15.08 -30.58 9.89
CA GLN A 791 15.22 -31.82 10.63
C GLN A 791 14.54 -31.70 12.00
N LEU A 792 13.55 -32.56 12.25
CA LEU A 792 12.85 -32.63 13.54
C LEU A 792 13.78 -33.22 14.60
N ILE A 793 14.09 -32.44 15.64
CA ILE A 793 14.96 -32.80 16.75
C ILE A 793 14.17 -33.29 17.96
N ALA A 794 13.05 -32.64 18.25
CA ALA A 794 12.18 -33.01 19.36
C ALA A 794 10.72 -32.66 19.08
N GLU A 795 9.83 -33.41 19.71
CA GLU A 795 8.41 -33.08 19.79
C GLU A 795 7.93 -33.15 21.24
N LYS A 796 6.97 -32.31 21.59
CA LYS A 796 6.32 -32.29 22.90
C LYS A 796 4.81 -32.19 22.75
N GLU A 797 4.08 -33.21 23.17
CA GLU A 797 2.62 -33.17 23.18
C GLU A 797 2.06 -32.19 24.21
N THR A 798 1.00 -31.49 23.83
CA THR A 798 0.27 -30.52 24.65
C THR A 798 -1.22 -30.87 24.71
N LYS A 799 -1.85 -30.55 25.83
CA LYS A 799 -3.30 -30.74 26.05
C LYS A 799 -4.08 -29.50 25.61
N GLY A 800 -3.96 -29.17 24.33
CA GLY A 800 -4.58 -27.99 23.72
C GLY A 800 -3.73 -27.37 22.62
N ALA A 801 -4.30 -26.38 21.95
CA ALA A 801 -3.67 -25.59 20.91
C ALA A 801 -2.55 -24.69 21.46
N VAL A 802 -1.41 -24.67 20.77
CA VAL A 802 -0.28 -23.80 21.11
C VAL A 802 -0.38 -22.48 20.34
N TYR A 803 -1.14 -21.52 20.88
CA TYR A 803 -1.47 -20.26 20.18
C TYR A 803 -0.27 -19.32 19.97
N THR A 804 0.65 -19.25 20.93
CA THR A 804 1.84 -18.39 20.86
C THR A 804 3.05 -19.07 21.51
N LEU A 805 4.23 -18.81 20.95
CA LEU A 805 5.55 -19.20 21.48
C LEU A 805 6.43 -17.96 21.63
N ASN A 806 7.16 -17.85 22.74
CA ASN A 806 8.15 -16.79 22.97
C ASN A 806 9.45 -17.37 23.54
N ALA A 807 10.58 -16.82 23.11
CA ALA A 807 11.87 -17.08 23.74
C ALA A 807 11.91 -16.29 25.06
N PHE A 808 12.20 -16.96 26.16
CA PHE A 808 12.12 -16.35 27.48
C PHE A 808 13.30 -16.78 28.36
N ASN A 809 14.26 -15.88 28.59
CA ASN A 809 15.42 -16.14 29.46
C ASN A 809 16.16 -17.47 29.14
N GLY A 810 16.35 -17.77 27.85
CA GLY A 810 17.00 -19.01 27.37
C GLY A 810 16.15 -20.28 27.51
N LYS A 811 14.85 -20.13 27.77
CA LYS A 811 13.81 -21.16 27.85
C LYS A 811 12.71 -20.88 26.81
N LEU A 812 11.75 -21.80 26.68
CA LEU A 812 10.59 -21.62 25.80
C LEU A 812 9.33 -21.37 26.61
N LEU A 813 8.68 -20.22 26.40
CA LEU A 813 7.37 -19.91 26.94
C LEU A 813 6.30 -20.22 25.90
N ALA A 814 5.26 -20.96 26.28
CA ALA A 814 4.18 -21.37 25.40
C ALA A 814 2.81 -21.01 26.00
N ALA A 815 1.94 -20.43 25.18
CA ALA A 815 0.54 -20.21 25.50
C ALA A 815 -0.30 -21.38 24.94
N ILE A 816 -0.87 -22.19 25.82
CA ILE A 816 -1.60 -23.42 25.50
C ILE A 816 -3.01 -23.31 26.05
N ASN A 817 -4.01 -23.09 25.19
CA ASN A 817 -5.39 -22.75 25.57
C ASN A 817 -5.44 -21.72 26.71
N GLN A 818 -5.88 -22.13 27.90
CA GLN A 818 -6.02 -21.27 29.09
C GLN A 818 -4.74 -21.14 29.94
N LYS A 819 -3.62 -21.73 29.52
CA LYS A 819 -2.39 -21.88 30.32
C LYS A 819 -1.21 -21.16 29.68
N ILE A 820 -0.39 -20.53 30.52
CA ILE A 820 0.97 -20.11 30.16
C ILE A 820 1.92 -21.13 30.76
N GLN A 821 2.78 -21.74 29.94
CA GLN A 821 3.66 -22.82 30.35
C GLN A 821 5.10 -22.52 29.97
N LEU A 822 6.01 -22.60 30.93
CA LEU A 822 7.45 -22.46 30.72
C LEU A 822 8.10 -23.84 30.60
N TYR A 823 8.91 -24.01 29.58
CA TYR A 823 9.66 -25.22 29.30
C TYR A 823 11.17 -24.96 29.29
N LYS A 824 11.90 -25.84 29.98
CA LYS A 824 13.36 -25.90 29.93
C LYS A 824 13.81 -26.91 28.89
N TRP A 825 14.79 -26.53 28.08
CA TRP A 825 15.45 -27.41 27.11
C TRP A 825 16.52 -28.24 27.80
N MET A 826 16.35 -29.57 27.85
CA MET A 826 17.21 -30.48 28.62
C MET A 826 17.83 -31.55 27.73
N LEU A 827 19.11 -31.85 27.94
CA LEU A 827 19.81 -32.97 27.32
C LEU A 827 19.64 -34.22 28.21
N ARG A 828 19.13 -35.30 27.64
CA ARG A 828 19.00 -36.61 28.30
C ARG A 828 20.34 -37.34 28.31
N GLU A 829 20.44 -38.34 29.18
CA GLU A 829 21.61 -39.23 29.27
C GLU A 829 21.86 -40.03 27.98
N ASP A 830 20.82 -40.24 27.17
CA ASP A 830 20.90 -40.93 25.87
C ASP A 830 21.40 -40.04 24.71
N GLY A 831 21.69 -38.76 25.00
CA GLY A 831 22.14 -37.77 24.02
C GLY A 831 21.01 -37.08 23.25
N THR A 832 19.75 -37.46 23.45
CA THR A 832 18.60 -36.75 22.86
C THR A 832 18.18 -35.55 23.70
N ARG A 833 17.51 -34.58 23.09
CA ARG A 833 17.03 -33.38 23.80
C ARG A 833 15.52 -33.40 23.93
N GLU A 834 15.00 -32.88 25.06
CA GLU A 834 13.57 -32.79 25.30
C GLU A 834 13.18 -31.49 26.03
N PHE A 835 11.90 -31.14 25.94
CA PHE A 835 11.30 -30.12 26.80
C PHE A 835 10.81 -30.70 28.13
N GLN A 836 11.39 -30.19 29.21
CA GLN A 836 10.91 -30.40 30.58
C GLN A 836 10.02 -29.23 31.01
N SER A 837 8.83 -29.54 31.52
CA SER A 837 7.92 -28.54 32.09
C SER A 837 8.51 -28.00 33.40
N GLU A 838 8.66 -26.69 33.49
CA GLU A 838 9.20 -26.05 34.69
C GLU A 838 8.09 -25.49 35.59
N CYS A 839 7.31 -24.55 35.09
CA CYS A 839 6.18 -23.96 35.80
C CYS A 839 5.13 -23.43 34.83
N GLY A 840 3.92 -23.16 35.34
CA GLY A 840 2.86 -22.60 34.51
C GLY A 840 1.82 -21.82 35.32
N HIS A 841 1.16 -20.91 34.63
CA HIS A 841 0.09 -20.06 35.14
C HIS A 841 -1.25 -20.43 34.47
N HIS A 842 -2.34 -20.34 35.23
CA HIS A 842 -3.71 -20.67 34.80
C HIS A 842 -4.63 -19.50 35.16
N GLY A 843 -5.84 -19.44 34.57
CA GLY A 843 -6.86 -18.43 34.92
C GLY A 843 -7.28 -17.52 33.76
N HIS A 844 -6.65 -17.71 32.61
CA HIS A 844 -7.09 -17.17 31.32
C HIS A 844 -8.32 -17.93 30.81
N ILE A 845 -9.07 -17.33 29.90
CA ILE A 845 -10.09 -18.05 29.11
C ILE A 845 -9.37 -18.72 27.95
N LEU A 846 -8.72 -17.93 27.10
CA LEU A 846 -7.75 -18.38 26.11
C LEU A 846 -6.63 -17.36 26.03
N ALA A 847 -5.39 -17.79 26.27
CA ALA A 847 -4.19 -16.98 26.11
C ALA A 847 -3.75 -16.98 24.64
N LEU A 848 -4.26 -16.03 23.86
CA LEU A 848 -4.05 -15.99 22.41
C LEU A 848 -2.76 -15.28 22.03
N TYR A 849 -2.42 -14.20 22.74
CA TYR A 849 -1.28 -13.34 22.42
C TYR A 849 -0.38 -13.20 23.64
N VAL A 850 0.91 -13.46 23.47
CA VAL A 850 1.89 -13.34 24.56
C VAL A 850 3.12 -12.58 24.07
N GLN A 851 3.57 -11.64 24.91
CA GLN A 851 4.81 -10.91 24.71
C GLN A 851 5.63 -10.89 25.99
N THR A 852 6.95 -10.78 25.84
CA THR A 852 7.90 -10.92 26.94
C THR A 852 8.92 -9.80 26.93
N ARG A 853 9.25 -9.26 28.11
CA ARG A 853 10.31 -8.25 28.26
C ARG A 853 10.98 -8.42 29.62
N GLY A 854 12.26 -8.79 29.62
CA GLY A 854 12.95 -9.21 30.84
C GLY A 854 12.19 -10.35 31.51
N ASP A 855 11.78 -10.16 32.76
CA ASP A 855 11.02 -11.15 33.53
C ASP A 855 9.49 -10.97 33.44
N PHE A 856 9.02 -9.94 32.73
CA PHE A 856 7.59 -9.68 32.55
C PHE A 856 7.04 -10.45 31.36
N ILE A 857 5.83 -10.96 31.54
CA ILE A 857 5.04 -11.68 30.54
C ILE A 857 3.69 -10.97 30.44
N VAL A 858 3.38 -10.44 29.27
CA VAL A 858 2.09 -9.79 28.99
C VAL A 858 1.23 -10.75 28.18
N VAL A 859 0.03 -11.02 28.69
CA VAL A 859 -0.94 -11.95 28.09
C VAL A 859 -2.16 -11.17 27.62
N GLY A 860 -2.41 -11.20 26.31
CA GLY A 860 -3.68 -10.81 25.70
C GLY A 860 -4.62 -12.02 25.64
N ASP A 861 -5.69 -11.96 26.43
CA ASP A 861 -6.71 -13.00 26.53
C ASP A 861 -7.82 -12.80 25.48
N LEU A 862 -8.50 -13.86 25.05
CA LEU A 862 -9.63 -13.78 24.12
C LEU A 862 -10.69 -12.74 24.54
N MET A 863 -10.99 -12.60 25.83
CA MET A 863 -12.01 -11.64 26.30
C MET A 863 -11.69 -10.96 27.63
N LYS A 864 -10.62 -11.37 28.34
CA LYS A 864 -10.18 -10.77 29.62
C LYS A 864 -9.13 -9.67 29.47
N SER A 865 -9.07 -8.99 28.32
CA SER A 865 -8.11 -7.91 28.06
C SER A 865 -6.65 -8.35 28.35
N ILE A 866 -5.84 -7.47 28.92
CA ILE A 866 -4.43 -7.68 29.22
C ILE A 866 -4.21 -8.13 30.68
N SER A 867 -3.38 -9.16 30.87
CA SER A 867 -2.86 -9.58 32.18
C SER A 867 -1.33 -9.51 32.18
N LEU A 868 -0.74 -8.96 33.23
CA LEU A 868 0.70 -8.87 33.45
C LEU A 868 1.14 -9.94 34.45
N LEU A 869 1.97 -10.87 34.00
CA LEU A 869 2.61 -11.88 34.83
C LEU A 869 4.10 -11.55 35.01
N ILE A 870 4.70 -12.10 36.05
CA ILE A 870 6.14 -12.02 36.33
C ILE A 870 6.68 -13.41 36.63
N TYR A 871 7.83 -13.75 36.05
CA TYR A 871 8.57 -14.94 36.43
C TYR A 871 9.53 -14.64 37.58
N LYS A 872 9.33 -15.32 38.70
CA LYS A 872 10.20 -15.22 39.87
C LYS A 872 11.24 -16.33 39.83
N HIS A 873 12.47 -15.99 39.47
CA HIS A 873 13.59 -16.94 39.37
C HIS A 873 13.85 -17.73 40.66
N GLU A 874 13.75 -17.09 41.84
CA GLU A 874 14.01 -17.74 43.13
C GLU A 874 12.95 -18.80 43.49
N GLU A 875 11.70 -18.55 43.10
CA GLU A 875 10.57 -19.43 43.39
C GLU A 875 10.33 -20.45 42.26
N GLY A 876 10.92 -20.23 41.08
CA GLY A 876 10.68 -21.03 39.89
C GLY A 876 9.21 -21.00 39.46
N ALA A 877 8.52 -19.89 39.68
CA ALA A 877 7.07 -19.76 39.49
C ALA A 877 6.70 -18.51 38.67
N ILE A 878 5.57 -18.59 37.98
CA ILE A 878 4.95 -17.45 37.28
C ILE A 878 3.77 -16.98 38.13
N GLU A 879 3.76 -15.68 38.47
CA GLU A 879 2.69 -15.06 39.25
C GLU A 879 2.00 -13.93 38.48
N GLU A 880 0.69 -13.80 38.65
CA GLU A 880 -0.06 -12.63 38.15
C GLU A 880 0.24 -11.41 39.01
N ARG A 881 0.79 -10.37 38.38
CA ARG A 881 1.18 -9.13 39.06
C ARG A 881 0.06 -8.10 39.02
N ALA A 882 -0.57 -7.93 37.86
CA ALA A 882 -1.65 -6.99 37.65
C ALA A 882 -2.51 -7.41 36.45
N ARG A 883 -3.76 -6.94 36.39
CA ARG A 883 -4.65 -7.16 35.24
C ARG A 883 -5.51 -5.96 34.91
N ASP A 884 -5.92 -5.87 33.66
CA ASP A 884 -7.06 -5.05 33.26
C ASP A 884 -8.36 -5.83 33.52
N TYR A 885 -9.35 -5.14 34.09
CA TYR A 885 -10.66 -5.72 34.42
C TYR A 885 -11.72 -5.39 33.37
N ASN A 886 -11.38 -4.59 32.36
CA ASN A 886 -12.26 -4.40 31.21
C ASN A 886 -12.35 -5.70 30.41
N ALA A 887 -13.51 -5.94 29.81
CA ALA A 887 -13.69 -7.07 28.90
C ALA A 887 -13.45 -6.58 27.47
N ASN A 888 -12.20 -6.68 27.03
CA ASN A 888 -11.79 -6.38 25.66
C ASN A 888 -11.46 -7.70 24.97
N TRP A 889 -11.95 -7.85 23.74
CA TRP A 889 -11.68 -9.02 22.92
C TRP A 889 -10.41 -8.78 22.11
N MET A 890 -9.29 -9.29 22.62
CA MET A 890 -7.98 -8.91 22.10
C MET A 890 -7.77 -9.44 20.68
N SER A 891 -7.06 -8.66 19.87
CA SER A 891 -6.61 -9.05 18.52
C SER A 891 -5.08 -9.03 18.40
N ALA A 892 -4.40 -8.18 19.18
CA ALA A 892 -2.95 -8.15 19.31
C ALA A 892 -2.54 -7.44 20.61
N VAL A 893 -1.32 -7.73 21.09
CA VAL A 893 -0.72 -7.08 22.27
C VAL A 893 0.77 -6.82 22.03
N GLU A 894 1.29 -5.72 22.58
CA GLU A 894 2.71 -5.38 22.53
C GLU A 894 3.16 -4.64 23.80
N ILE A 895 4.45 -4.74 24.11
CA ILE A 895 5.08 -4.05 25.24
C ILE A 895 5.79 -2.80 24.69
N LEU A 896 5.35 -1.60 25.10
CA LEU A 896 5.99 -0.35 24.68
C LEU A 896 7.22 -0.05 25.54
N ASP A 897 7.07 -0.17 26.87
CA ASP A 897 8.16 -0.07 27.84
C ASP A 897 7.90 -0.97 29.06
N ASP A 898 8.65 -0.79 30.15
CA ASP A 898 8.55 -1.64 31.34
C ASP A 898 7.22 -1.46 32.12
N ASP A 899 6.51 -0.36 31.88
CA ASP A 899 5.29 0.03 32.62
C ASP A 899 4.05 0.19 31.73
N ILE A 900 4.21 0.36 30.41
CA ILE A 900 3.16 0.65 29.43
C ILE A 900 3.02 -0.49 28.42
N TYR A 901 1.79 -0.99 28.30
CA TYR A 901 1.43 -2.09 27.41
C TYR A 901 0.34 -1.62 26.43
N LEU A 902 0.51 -1.96 25.16
CA LEU A 902 -0.39 -1.64 24.06
C LEU A 902 -1.29 -2.82 23.74
N GLY A 903 -2.59 -2.57 23.60
CA GLY A 903 -3.59 -3.54 23.18
C GLY A 903 -4.36 -3.08 21.96
N ALA A 904 -4.69 -4.03 21.08
CA ALA A 904 -5.70 -3.88 20.03
C ALA A 904 -6.85 -4.86 20.29
N GLU A 905 -8.07 -4.46 19.93
CA GLU A 905 -9.28 -5.26 20.17
C GLU A 905 -10.24 -5.30 18.97
N ASN A 906 -11.20 -6.22 19.00
CA ASN A 906 -12.06 -6.60 17.87
C ASN A 906 -12.99 -5.48 17.35
N ASN A 907 -13.31 -4.46 18.16
CA ASN A 907 -14.03 -3.26 17.75
C ASN A 907 -13.10 -2.18 17.13
N PHE A 908 -11.93 -2.59 16.61
CA PHE A 908 -10.98 -1.75 15.88
C PHE A 908 -10.37 -0.60 16.71
N ASN A 909 -10.27 -0.79 18.03
CA ASN A 909 -9.68 0.18 18.94
C ASN A 909 -8.24 -0.20 19.33
N LEU A 910 -7.45 0.82 19.63
CA LEU A 910 -6.20 0.74 20.36
C LEU A 910 -6.40 1.31 21.76
N PHE A 911 -5.71 0.72 22.73
CA PHE A 911 -5.67 1.24 24.08
C PHE A 911 -4.31 0.95 24.72
N THR A 912 -3.91 1.79 25.66
CA THR A 912 -2.70 1.57 26.47
C THR A 912 -3.05 1.47 27.94
N VAL A 913 -2.43 0.51 28.60
CA VAL A 913 -2.55 0.29 30.04
C VAL A 913 -1.21 0.49 30.73
N ARG A 914 -1.25 1.02 31.96
CA ARG A 914 -0.09 1.30 32.79
C ARG A 914 -0.08 0.44 34.05
N LYS A 915 1.10 -0.07 34.40
CA LYS A 915 1.39 -0.71 35.68
C LYS A 915 1.42 0.33 36.81
N ASN A 916 0.54 0.18 37.79
CA ASN A 916 0.47 1.09 38.95
C ASN A 916 1.43 0.67 40.07
N SER A 917 2.73 0.87 39.87
CA SER A 917 3.76 0.52 40.87
C SER A 917 3.66 1.37 42.15
N GLU A 918 3.12 2.59 42.05
CA GLU A 918 3.00 3.56 43.15
C GLU A 918 1.72 3.38 43.99
N GLY A 919 0.88 2.39 43.66
CA GLY A 919 -0.34 2.09 44.42
C GLY A 919 -0.07 1.93 45.92
N THR A 920 -0.95 2.48 46.73
CA THR A 920 -0.83 2.47 48.20
C THR A 920 -1.27 1.14 48.79
N THR A 921 -2.18 0.43 48.10
CA THR A 921 -2.68 -0.89 48.48
C THR A 921 -2.27 -1.96 47.46
N ASP A 922 -2.24 -3.22 47.88
CA ASP A 922 -1.96 -4.34 46.96
C ASP A 922 -3.05 -4.50 45.89
N GLU A 923 -4.29 -4.13 46.20
CA GLU A 923 -5.40 -4.11 45.23
C GLU A 923 -5.17 -3.07 44.12
N GLU A 924 -4.74 -1.86 44.48
CA GLU A 924 -4.39 -0.80 43.52
C GLU A 924 -3.21 -1.20 42.62
N ARG A 925 -2.22 -1.90 43.17
CA ARG A 925 -1.07 -2.44 42.42
C ARG A 925 -1.46 -3.60 41.51
N GLY A 926 -2.48 -4.38 41.90
CA GLY A 926 -3.04 -5.49 41.13
C GLY A 926 -3.91 -5.07 39.94
N ARG A 927 -4.14 -3.77 39.74
CA ARG A 927 -4.94 -3.23 38.64
C ARG A 927 -4.06 -2.50 37.63
N LEU A 928 -4.22 -2.86 36.35
CA LEU A 928 -3.70 -2.06 35.25
C LEU A 928 -4.63 -0.87 34.99
N GLU A 929 -4.05 0.32 34.93
CA GLU A 929 -4.78 1.57 34.67
C GLU A 929 -4.86 1.82 33.17
N VAL A 930 -6.06 1.99 32.61
CA VAL A 930 -6.23 2.42 31.22
C VAL A 930 -5.88 3.90 31.12
N VAL A 931 -4.80 4.21 30.40
CA VAL A 931 -4.29 5.57 30.25
C VAL A 931 -4.58 6.16 28.87
N GLY A 932 -4.55 5.35 27.80
CA GLY A 932 -4.80 5.79 26.43
C GLY A 932 -5.90 4.98 25.74
N GLU A 933 -6.70 5.66 24.92
CA GLU A 933 -7.83 5.09 24.19
C GLU A 933 -7.96 5.77 22.83
N TYR A 934 -8.13 4.98 21.76
CA TYR A 934 -8.16 5.50 20.40
C TYR A 934 -8.87 4.52 19.45
N HIS A 935 -9.78 5.01 18.61
CA HIS A 935 -10.33 4.19 17.54
C HIS A 935 -9.49 4.28 16.26
N LEU A 936 -8.82 3.17 15.94
CA LEU A 936 -8.00 3.07 14.75
C LEU A 936 -8.85 2.88 13.49
N GLY A 937 -9.94 2.12 13.60
CA GLY A 937 -10.79 1.76 12.46
C GLY A 937 -10.25 0.62 11.60
N GLU A 938 -9.19 -0.04 12.06
CA GLU A 938 -8.54 -1.18 11.42
C GLU A 938 -8.44 -2.38 12.37
N PHE A 939 -8.52 -3.59 11.84
CA PHE A 939 -8.33 -4.83 12.62
C PHE A 939 -6.85 -5.22 12.61
N VAL A 940 -6.17 -4.98 13.73
CA VAL A 940 -4.73 -5.30 13.87
C VAL A 940 -4.53 -6.78 14.16
N ASN A 941 -3.78 -7.47 13.31
CA ASN A 941 -3.42 -8.88 13.52
C ASN A 941 -2.14 -9.05 14.33
N ARG A 942 -1.16 -8.16 14.13
CA ARG A 942 0.17 -8.28 14.72
C ARG A 942 0.83 -6.92 14.97
N PHE A 943 1.61 -6.88 16.05
CA PHE A 943 2.57 -5.85 16.38
C PHE A 943 4.00 -6.43 16.34
N ARG A 944 4.96 -5.62 15.91
CA ARG A 944 6.40 -5.90 15.98
C ARG A 944 7.18 -4.63 16.25
N HIS A 945 8.18 -4.71 17.11
CA HIS A 945 9.20 -3.66 17.22
C HIS A 945 10.00 -3.55 15.92
N GLY A 946 10.26 -2.32 15.48
CA GLY A 946 10.99 -2.07 14.24
C GLY A 946 10.71 -0.69 13.65
N SER A 947 11.42 -0.34 12.58
CA SER A 947 11.18 0.85 11.77
C SER A 947 11.47 0.54 10.31
N LEU A 948 10.68 1.13 9.40
CA LEU A 948 10.89 1.09 7.95
C LEU A 948 11.93 2.11 7.47
N VAL A 949 12.31 3.04 8.34
CA VAL A 949 13.23 4.15 8.00
C VAL A 949 14.61 3.86 8.55
N MET A 950 15.63 4.23 7.79
CA MET A 950 17.02 4.18 8.24
C MET A 950 17.20 5.12 9.44
N ARG A 951 17.63 4.57 10.58
CA ARG A 951 17.92 5.39 11.77
C ARG A 951 19.28 6.05 11.62
N SER A 952 19.30 7.35 11.34
CA SER A 952 20.53 8.13 11.44
C SER A 952 20.86 8.39 12.92
N PRO A 953 22.09 8.06 13.40
CA PRO A 953 22.48 8.25 14.80
C PRO A 953 22.35 9.69 15.30
N ASP A 954 22.47 10.67 14.39
CA ASP A 954 22.47 12.10 14.70
C ASP A 954 21.06 12.73 14.71
N SER A 955 20.00 11.95 14.49
CA SER A 955 18.62 12.44 14.48
C SER A 955 17.91 12.18 15.81
N ASP A 956 17.45 13.23 16.48
CA ASP A 956 16.61 13.14 17.68
C ASP A 956 15.30 12.37 17.42
N VAL A 957 14.76 12.45 16.20
CA VAL A 957 13.55 11.71 15.77
C VAL A 957 13.84 10.23 15.55
N GLY A 958 15.04 9.89 15.06
CA GLY A 958 15.48 8.50 14.86
C GLY A 958 15.64 7.69 16.15
N GLN A 959 15.67 8.37 17.31
CA GLN A 959 15.75 7.74 18.63
C GLN A 959 14.38 7.42 19.24
N ILE A 960 13.28 7.91 18.64
CA ILE A 960 11.93 7.65 19.14
C ILE A 960 11.60 6.16 18.96
N PRO A 961 11.20 5.45 20.02
CA PRO A 961 10.79 4.05 19.92
C PRO A 961 9.54 3.89 19.05
N THR A 962 9.55 2.89 18.17
CA THR A 962 8.48 2.62 17.19
C THR A 962 8.06 1.16 17.21
N VAL A 963 6.75 0.94 17.10
CA VAL A 963 6.13 -0.37 16.91
C VAL A 963 5.35 -0.34 15.59
N ILE A 964 5.61 -1.30 14.71
CA ILE A 964 4.90 -1.51 13.46
C ILE A 964 3.70 -2.42 13.71
N PHE A 965 2.59 -2.20 13.02
CA PHE A 965 1.44 -3.09 13.00
C PHE A 965 0.94 -3.38 11.60
N GLY A 966 0.41 -4.59 11.41
CA GLY A 966 -0.23 -5.05 10.16
C GLY A 966 -1.71 -5.37 10.37
N THR A 967 -2.56 -5.03 9.40
CA THR A 967 -4.02 -5.15 9.51
C THR A 967 -4.64 -6.06 8.44
N VAL A 968 -5.89 -6.46 8.67
CA VAL A 968 -6.72 -7.23 7.73
C VAL A 968 -6.94 -6.51 6.39
N ASN A 969 -6.96 -5.17 6.37
CA ASN A 969 -7.15 -4.41 5.13
C ASN A 969 -5.83 -4.13 4.38
N GLY A 970 -4.72 -4.70 4.84
CA GLY A 970 -3.40 -4.46 4.24
C GLY A 970 -2.74 -3.15 4.66
N VAL A 971 -3.19 -2.55 5.77
CA VAL A 971 -2.54 -1.36 6.34
C VAL A 971 -1.27 -1.77 7.06
N ILE A 972 -0.19 -1.03 6.83
CA ILE A 972 0.98 -1.03 7.71
C ILE A 972 0.97 0.32 8.44
N GLY A 973 0.90 0.29 9.76
CA GLY A 973 0.95 1.50 10.57
C GLY A 973 2.08 1.46 11.60
N VAL A 974 2.39 2.63 12.13
CA VAL A 974 3.45 2.83 13.11
C VAL A 974 2.87 3.53 14.34
N VAL A 975 3.18 3.00 15.52
CA VAL A 975 2.96 3.64 16.82
C VAL A 975 4.31 4.12 17.34
N ALA A 976 4.46 5.42 17.58
CA ALA A 976 5.67 6.04 18.11
C ALA A 976 5.42 6.62 19.51
N SER A 977 6.32 6.36 20.46
CA SER A 977 6.21 6.87 21.84
C SER A 977 6.91 8.21 22.00
N LEU A 978 6.15 9.31 21.95
CA LEU A 978 6.67 10.68 21.87
C LEU A 978 7.09 11.27 23.21
N PRO A 979 8.10 12.14 23.30
CA PRO A 979 8.34 12.97 24.47
C PRO A 979 7.14 13.89 24.82
N HIS A 980 6.97 14.23 26.11
CA HIS A 980 5.84 15.02 26.60
C HIS A 980 5.68 16.37 25.91
N GLU A 981 6.78 17.11 25.75
CA GLU A 981 6.78 18.45 25.16
C GLU A 981 6.32 18.41 23.70
N GLN A 982 6.75 17.39 22.96
CA GLN A 982 6.35 17.17 21.57
C GLN A 982 4.87 16.80 21.48
N TYR A 983 4.36 15.93 22.37
CA TYR A 983 2.94 15.59 22.43
C TYR A 983 2.05 16.83 22.64
N ILE A 984 2.36 17.68 23.62
CA ILE A 984 1.55 18.89 23.90
C ILE A 984 1.48 19.79 22.67
N PHE A 985 2.62 19.98 22.01
CA PHE A 985 2.68 20.80 20.79
C PHE A 985 1.80 20.22 19.68
N LEU A 986 1.91 18.92 19.42
CA LEU A 986 1.16 18.25 18.36
C LEU A 986 -0.34 18.12 18.68
N GLU A 987 -0.72 18.00 19.95
CA GLU A 987 -2.12 18.04 20.39
C GLU A 987 -2.76 19.41 20.09
N LYS A 988 -2.01 20.51 20.30
CA LYS A 988 -2.44 21.86 19.93
C LYS A 988 -2.58 22.00 18.41
N LEU A 989 -1.66 21.42 17.64
CA LEU A 989 -1.72 21.40 16.18
C LEU A 989 -2.93 20.61 15.68
N GLN A 990 -3.13 19.38 16.16
CA GLN A 990 -4.28 18.53 15.85
C GLN A 990 -5.61 19.24 16.15
N SER A 991 -5.71 19.92 17.28
CA SER A 991 -6.90 20.66 17.66
C SER A 991 -7.18 21.87 16.76
N SER A 992 -6.14 22.49 16.20
CA SER A 992 -6.29 23.54 15.18
C SER A 992 -6.71 22.95 13.83
N LEU A 993 -6.09 21.83 13.41
CA LEU A 993 -6.42 21.13 12.17
C LEU A 993 -7.88 20.68 12.12
N ARG A 994 -8.40 20.12 13.23
CA ARG A 994 -9.82 19.70 13.35
C ARG A 994 -10.82 20.82 13.10
N LYS A 995 -10.44 22.08 13.33
CA LYS A 995 -11.33 23.24 13.11
C LYS A 995 -11.36 23.69 11.65
N VAL A 996 -10.24 23.52 10.95
CA VAL A 996 -10.04 24.01 9.57
C VAL A 996 -10.39 22.92 8.54
N ILE A 997 -10.01 21.67 8.81
CA ILE A 997 -10.28 20.51 7.95
C ILE A 997 -11.69 20.00 8.24
N LYS A 998 -12.54 20.01 7.22
CA LYS A 998 -13.88 19.40 7.26
C LYS A 998 -13.79 18.01 6.66
N GLY A 999 -14.25 17.00 7.39
CA GLY A 999 -14.32 15.63 6.88
C GLY A 999 -15.32 15.52 5.72
N VAL A 1000 -15.04 14.61 4.78
CA VAL A 1000 -15.96 14.29 3.68
C VAL A 1000 -17.30 13.81 4.26
N GLY A 1001 -18.40 14.29 3.69
CA GLY A 1001 -19.74 13.98 4.20
C GLY A 1001 -20.11 14.70 5.50
N GLY A 1002 -19.29 15.66 5.96
CA GLY A 1002 -19.47 16.31 7.26
C GLY A 1002 -19.18 15.39 8.46
N LEU A 1003 -18.52 14.25 8.22
CA LEU A 1003 -18.13 13.31 9.26
C LEU A 1003 -17.07 13.95 10.18
N SER A 1004 -17.24 13.79 11.49
CA SER A 1004 -16.34 14.38 12.48
C SER A 1004 -15.15 13.47 12.77
N HIS A 1005 -13.94 14.00 12.62
CA HIS A 1005 -12.69 13.34 13.01
C HIS A 1005 -12.70 12.91 14.48
N GLU A 1006 -13.16 13.78 15.37
CA GLU A 1006 -13.20 13.52 16.81
C GLU A 1006 -14.13 12.35 17.13
N GLN A 1007 -15.34 12.33 16.56
CA GLN A 1007 -16.28 11.23 16.76
C GLN A 1007 -15.77 9.91 16.16
N TRP A 1008 -15.04 10.00 15.05
CA TRP A 1008 -14.43 8.84 14.41
C TRP A 1008 -13.35 8.22 15.31
N ARG A 1009 -12.44 9.03 15.85
CA ARG A 1009 -11.34 8.57 16.70
C ARG A 1009 -11.75 8.25 18.14
N SER A 1010 -12.95 8.62 18.58
CA SER A 1010 -13.50 8.20 19.87
C SER A 1010 -13.58 6.67 19.99
N PHE A 1011 -13.00 6.15 21.07
CA PHE A 1011 -13.07 4.75 21.47
C PHE A 1011 -14.53 4.32 21.55
N ASN A 1012 -14.85 3.17 20.95
CA ASN A 1012 -16.21 2.64 20.94
C ASN A 1012 -16.17 1.12 20.92
N ASN A 1013 -16.74 0.52 21.95
CA ASN A 1013 -17.07 -0.91 21.97
C ASN A 1013 -18.52 -1.11 22.40
N GLU A 1014 -18.99 -2.36 22.44
CA GLU A 1014 -20.37 -2.70 22.80
C GLU A 1014 -20.82 -2.12 24.16
N LYS A 1015 -19.89 -1.85 25.07
CA LYS A 1015 -20.19 -1.43 26.45
C LYS A 1015 -20.12 0.08 26.64
N ARG A 1016 -19.21 0.77 25.94
CA ARG A 1016 -18.95 2.19 26.18
C ARG A 1016 -18.38 2.91 24.95
N THR A 1017 -18.64 4.21 24.95
CA THR A 1017 -17.99 5.18 24.08
C THR A 1017 -17.21 6.18 24.94
N ALA A 1018 -15.97 6.49 24.55
CA ALA A 1018 -15.11 7.46 25.24
C ALA A 1018 -14.33 8.30 24.23
N GLU A 1019 -14.00 9.53 24.62
CA GLU A 1019 -13.14 10.41 23.81
C GLU A 1019 -11.73 9.82 23.69
N ALA A 1020 -11.09 10.05 22.54
CA ALA A 1020 -9.69 9.66 22.35
C ALA A 1020 -8.77 10.41 23.32
N LYS A 1021 -7.82 9.69 23.93
CA LYS A 1021 -6.87 10.26 24.90
C LYS A 1021 -5.48 9.66 24.70
N ILE A 1022 -4.46 10.49 24.88
CA ILE A 1022 -3.03 10.10 24.87
C ILE A 1022 -2.52 9.59 23.50
N PHE A 1023 -3.41 9.51 22.50
CA PHE A 1023 -3.09 9.19 21.12
C PHE A 1023 -3.26 10.41 20.21
N LEU A 1024 -2.24 10.66 19.40
CA LEU A 1024 -2.27 11.64 18.31
C LEU A 1024 -2.42 10.93 16.97
N ASP A 1025 -3.28 11.47 16.11
CA ASP A 1025 -3.53 10.99 14.76
C ASP A 1025 -2.51 11.65 13.81
N GLY A 1026 -1.51 10.87 13.43
CA GLY A 1026 -0.46 11.26 12.52
C GLY A 1026 -0.96 11.55 11.11
N ASP A 1027 -1.96 10.82 10.63
CA ASP A 1027 -2.54 11.03 9.30
C ASP A 1027 -3.17 12.43 9.20
N LEU A 1028 -3.84 12.87 10.26
CA LEU A 1028 -4.39 14.23 10.34
C LEU A 1028 -3.28 15.27 10.46
N ILE A 1029 -2.26 15.05 11.29
CA ILE A 1029 -1.16 15.99 11.48
C ILE A 1029 -0.38 16.20 10.17
N GLU A 1030 -0.09 15.13 9.44
CA GLU A 1030 0.67 15.17 8.18
C GLU A 1030 -0.12 15.80 7.04
N SER A 1031 -1.45 15.69 7.05
CA SER A 1031 -2.31 16.39 6.09
C SER A 1031 -2.13 17.91 6.08
N PHE A 1032 -1.52 18.49 7.12
CA PHE A 1032 -1.11 19.90 7.13
C PHE A 1032 -0.28 20.26 5.90
N LEU A 1033 0.61 19.37 5.45
CA LEU A 1033 1.52 19.59 4.31
C LEU A 1033 0.80 19.62 2.95
N ASP A 1034 -0.45 19.16 2.90
CA ASP A 1034 -1.30 19.09 1.70
C ASP A 1034 -2.30 20.25 1.62
N LEU A 1035 -2.41 21.06 2.68
CA LEU A 1035 -3.33 22.19 2.71
C LEU A 1035 -2.86 23.34 1.82
N SER A 1036 -3.81 24.14 1.34
CA SER A 1036 -3.48 25.39 0.66
C SER A 1036 -2.79 26.38 1.61
N ARG A 1037 -1.91 27.23 1.08
CA ARG A 1037 -1.12 28.20 1.87
C ARG A 1037 -2.00 29.08 2.78
N GLY A 1038 -3.17 29.49 2.31
CA GLY A 1038 -4.12 30.27 3.12
C GLY A 1038 -4.62 29.52 4.36
N LYS A 1039 -4.93 28.22 4.24
CA LYS A 1039 -5.31 27.37 5.38
C LYS A 1039 -4.11 27.10 6.30
N MET A 1040 -2.92 26.91 5.74
CA MET A 1040 -1.69 26.76 6.53
C MET A 1040 -1.42 28.00 7.40
N GLU A 1041 -1.59 29.20 6.85
CA GLU A 1041 -1.42 30.47 7.59
C GLU A 1041 -2.45 30.64 8.71
N GLU A 1042 -3.69 30.21 8.50
CA GLU A 1042 -4.73 30.20 9.54
C GLU A 1042 -4.32 29.31 10.73
N ILE A 1043 -3.83 28.11 10.45
CA ILE A 1043 -3.38 27.15 11.47
C ILE A 1043 -2.11 27.64 12.17
N SER A 1044 -1.13 28.13 11.39
CA SER A 1044 0.12 28.71 11.88
C SER A 1044 -0.11 29.83 12.89
N LYS A 1045 -1.07 30.73 12.62
CA LYS A 1045 -1.49 31.79 13.54
C LYS A 1045 -2.12 31.25 14.82
N ALA A 1046 -2.92 30.18 14.75
CA ALA A 1046 -3.52 29.56 15.93
C ALA A 1046 -2.48 28.85 16.83
N VAL A 1047 -1.44 28.28 16.21
CA VAL A 1047 -0.39 27.55 16.93
C VAL A 1047 0.74 28.47 17.43
N ASN A 1048 0.86 29.69 16.90
CA ASN A 1048 1.93 30.67 17.15
C ASN A 1048 3.32 30.24 16.65
N VAL A 1049 3.37 29.61 15.46
CA VAL A 1049 4.61 29.18 14.80
C VAL A 1049 4.51 29.56 13.33
N SER A 1050 5.58 30.00 12.67
CA SER A 1050 5.53 30.32 11.23
C SER A 1050 5.18 29.09 10.39
N VAL A 1051 4.65 29.30 9.19
CA VAL A 1051 4.27 28.20 8.29
C VAL A 1051 5.50 27.35 7.94
N GLU A 1052 6.65 27.99 7.72
CA GLU A 1052 7.90 27.33 7.35
C GLU A 1052 8.43 26.44 8.48
N GLU A 1053 8.45 26.94 9.72
CA GLU A 1053 8.89 26.16 10.89
C GLU A 1053 7.90 25.02 11.20
N LEU A 1054 6.60 25.28 11.07
CA LEU A 1054 5.58 24.25 11.28
C LEU A 1054 5.69 23.14 10.23
N SER A 1055 5.90 23.50 8.96
CA SER A 1055 6.09 22.55 7.87
C SER A 1055 7.31 21.68 8.11
N LYS A 1056 8.45 22.29 8.50
CA LYS A 1056 9.67 21.57 8.83
C LYS A 1056 9.46 20.54 9.94
N ARG A 1057 8.76 20.91 11.03
CA ARG A 1057 8.48 19.98 12.14
C ARG A 1057 7.59 18.81 11.71
N VAL A 1058 6.59 19.06 10.85
CA VAL A 1058 5.73 17.98 10.33
C VAL A 1058 6.51 17.09 9.36
N GLU A 1059 7.37 17.66 8.50
CA GLU A 1059 8.28 16.92 7.62
C GLU A 1059 9.32 16.08 8.38
N GLU A 1060 9.70 16.48 9.58
CA GLU A 1060 10.56 15.65 10.45
C GLU A 1060 9.81 14.42 10.99
N LEU A 1061 8.50 14.53 11.26
CA LEU A 1061 7.66 13.40 11.71
C LEU A 1061 7.41 12.37 10.61
N THR A 1062 7.33 12.78 9.34
CA THR A 1062 7.17 11.85 8.22
C THR A 1062 8.36 10.91 8.05
N ARG A 1063 9.49 11.18 8.73
CA ARG A 1063 10.68 10.32 8.78
C ARG A 1063 10.62 9.24 9.86
N LEU A 1064 9.53 9.15 10.63
CA LEU A 1064 9.30 8.04 11.56
C LEU A 1064 8.86 6.76 10.84
N HIS A 1065 8.38 6.87 9.61
CA HIS A 1065 7.72 5.79 8.89
C HIS A 1065 7.98 5.78 7.38
#